data_AF-A0A1A7XIY8-F1
#
_entry.id   AF-A0A1A7XIY8-F1
#
_cell.length_a   1.000
_cell.length_b   1.000
_cell.length_c   1.000
_cell.angle_alpha   90.00
_cell.angle_beta   90.00
_cell.angle_gamma   90.00
#
_symmetry.space_group_name_H-M   'P 1'
#
loop_
_entity.id
_entity.type
_entity.pdbx_description
1 polymer ?
#
loop_
_entity_poly.entity_id
_entity_poly.type
_entity_poly.pdbx_seq_one_letter_code
_entity_poly.pdbx_strand_id
1 'polypeptide(L)'
;MFAKLKKKIAEEAATAPRSGVRIPRTISKESITSVGADSGDDFASDGSSSRDDLSAQLLRRNHQIRKLEAKLSASIKKLQEQSESHQANRAKMAEGMAVALDKKNQEWMEKLAALEREKSALSVRLEEMMEQSLTLFQKRDDLDELDGFQQQELAKVKHMLLRKEELLSQQQQELQQKEAEVELAKQGLSEAQGQVQPLQRQLEKSCRLNSELQSEREELLLLREEAEQKVSELEARCQELQSVIQQVSEDFQMSQNMVSTLEKSLYDLQTEHDALKVQQQKVAVTEEDKERLLVEFQKKVSSLERRLQGNLSQDEHLQELLQEKSSLEMSLENTRAELLSVRTNHADTVSSMEAQVSRMSCSISELQNLLRHKEESSRAYRERTDTQIANLEQQVLERSEKLKRMEQIITEEQQSKEKLRGEWTAEKAFLDQQLCLLEQQSQEKVSRMEGRVTCLQTDKGMLQDRLTELEKQMAETNSLLQQRTEELQRCTTELNSQLTVNTDISRSLNETRQQKEDLQAQVGELNDALRNSKQEVFTISKTLSLREEDVGTLQDEVRCQQDRLMSLQEETKCVRDQLQQMEVHKDSQLRSVREELLVQTQQVDSCQARISYLEVEVETLTEQLQTPEVCEEDQNGSVTVDDLDHIQRINRDLEQQLGDKNQTIKQLQQRLAEMRRTLQKELKLKPEVEVEGKEKSADSRAEPVCPEPPPAPAPSPPTSRTTVTNTSDLNDSREINFEYLKHVVLKFMSSRDAEAYQLIRAISVLLSFTREEEEMLKQTLEYKMSWFGSKPSPKGIIRPSISGASTHWS
;
A
#
# COMPACT_ATOMS: atom_id res chain seq x y z
N MET A 1 37.51 -20.36 17.15
CA MET A 1 38.49 -19.73 18.07
C MET A 1 38.24 -20.01 19.57
N PHE A 2 37.01 -20.24 20.04
CA PHE A 2 36.65 -20.44 21.46
C PHE A 2 37.57 -21.34 22.32
N ALA A 3 38.16 -22.41 21.76
CA ALA A 3 39.09 -23.28 22.49
C ALA A 3 40.33 -22.56 23.06
N LYS A 4 40.83 -21.51 22.38
CA LYS A 4 41.97 -20.72 22.88
C LYS A 4 41.59 -19.81 24.06
N LEU A 5 40.32 -19.43 24.18
CA LEU A 5 39.85 -18.56 25.26
C LEU A 5 39.70 -19.34 26.58
N LYS A 6 39.14 -20.56 26.53
CA LYS A 6 39.02 -21.42 27.72
C LYS A 6 40.37 -21.81 28.34
N LYS A 7 41.43 -21.95 27.53
CA LYS A 7 42.78 -22.25 28.06
C LYS A 7 43.36 -21.07 28.87
N LYS A 8 43.20 -19.83 28.38
CA LYS A 8 43.82 -18.66 29.02
C LYS A 8 43.24 -18.36 30.42
N ILE A 9 41.93 -18.54 30.60
CA ILE A 9 41.25 -18.35 31.90
C ILE A 9 41.72 -19.39 32.94
N ALA A 10 42.15 -20.59 32.50
CA ALA A 10 42.69 -21.61 33.39
C ALA A 10 44.16 -21.38 33.81
N GLU A 11 44.93 -20.62 33.02
CA GLU A 11 46.36 -20.38 33.29
C GLU A 11 46.62 -19.18 34.22
N GLU A 12 45.70 -18.21 34.32
CA GLU A 12 45.84 -17.05 35.23
C GLU A 12 45.41 -17.33 36.68
N ALA A 13 44.76 -18.47 36.96
CA ALA A 13 44.25 -18.81 38.30
C ALA A 13 45.28 -19.48 39.25
N ALA A 14 46.55 -19.63 38.83
CA ALA A 14 47.46 -20.63 39.41
C ALA A 14 48.92 -20.16 39.68
N THR A 15 49.13 -18.93 40.18
CA THR A 15 50.43 -18.50 40.72
C THR A 15 50.31 -17.70 42.03
N ALA A 16 51.25 -17.94 42.95
CA ALA A 16 51.25 -17.45 44.35
C ALA A 16 52.24 -16.25 44.54
N PRO A 17 52.59 -15.71 45.76
CA PRO A 17 52.73 -16.39 47.06
C PRO A 17 52.24 -15.61 48.32
N ARG A 18 52.51 -16.19 49.51
CA ARG A 18 52.19 -15.68 50.86
C ARG A 18 53.30 -14.76 51.44
N SER A 19 52.91 -13.69 52.14
CA SER A 19 53.57 -13.22 53.39
C SER A 19 52.64 -12.23 54.13
N GLY A 20 52.76 -11.95 55.45
CA GLY A 20 53.69 -12.56 56.40
C GLY A 20 53.77 -11.97 57.83
N VAL A 21 53.05 -10.89 58.19
CA VAL A 21 53.13 -10.23 59.51
C VAL A 21 51.72 -9.86 60.01
N ARG A 22 51.20 -10.09 61.23
CA ARG A 22 51.62 -10.67 62.54
C ARG A 22 51.75 -9.68 63.71
N ILE A 23 50.61 -9.45 64.41
CA ILE A 23 50.49 -9.22 65.88
C ILE A 23 50.93 -7.81 66.37
N PRO A 24 50.40 -7.24 67.50
CA PRO A 24 49.59 -7.86 68.57
C PRO A 24 48.17 -7.31 68.85
N ARG A 25 47.40 -8.15 69.55
CA ARG A 25 46.39 -7.72 70.56
C ARG A 25 47.07 -7.60 71.92
N THR A 26 46.54 -6.77 72.82
CA THR A 26 46.68 -6.96 74.28
C THR A 26 45.30 -6.90 74.94
N ILE A 27 45.21 -7.33 76.21
CA ILE A 27 43.94 -7.74 76.85
C ILE A 27 43.96 -7.40 78.35
N SER A 28 42.75 -7.25 78.90
CA SER A 28 42.40 -7.48 80.31
C SER A 28 42.70 -6.41 81.37
N LYS A 29 41.88 -6.51 82.43
CA LYS A 29 41.80 -5.74 83.67
C LYS A 29 42.93 -6.17 84.64
N GLU A 30 43.29 -5.34 85.64
CA GLU A 30 42.82 -5.46 87.04
C GLU A 30 43.45 -4.39 87.97
N SER A 31 43.31 -4.53 89.29
CA SER A 31 43.40 -3.44 90.30
C SER A 31 44.62 -3.54 91.26
N ILE A 32 44.63 -2.73 92.33
CA ILE A 32 45.39 -2.83 93.62
C ILE A 32 46.50 -1.76 93.84
N THR A 33 46.85 -1.56 95.12
CA THR A 33 47.34 -0.34 95.81
C THR A 33 48.83 -0.30 96.19
N SER A 34 49.39 0.91 96.35
CA SER A 34 50.45 1.28 97.33
C SER A 34 50.52 2.82 97.47
N VAL A 35 50.91 3.54 98.54
CA VAL A 35 51.18 3.40 100.01
C VAL A 35 52.39 4.30 100.35
N GLY A 36 52.28 5.12 101.42
CA GLY A 36 53.33 6.04 101.93
C GLY A 36 53.34 7.43 101.27
N ALA A 37 53.84 8.52 101.87
CA ALA A 37 54.45 8.79 103.20
C ALA A 37 54.64 10.34 103.36
N ASP A 38 54.81 10.99 104.52
CA ASP A 38 54.58 10.71 105.96
C ASP A 38 54.87 12.03 106.78
N SER A 39 54.60 12.06 108.10
CA SER A 39 54.97 13.09 109.11
C SER A 39 54.18 14.42 109.14
N GLY A 40 53.86 15.04 110.29
CA GLY A 40 54.03 14.62 111.70
C GLY A 40 53.78 15.77 112.70
N ASP A 41 53.05 15.51 113.79
CA ASP A 41 52.81 16.45 114.92
C ASP A 41 53.89 16.35 115.99
N ASP A 42 54.15 17.44 116.74
CA ASP A 42 54.27 17.35 118.20
C ASP A 42 54.10 18.71 118.94
N PHE A 43 53.76 18.65 120.23
CA PHE A 43 53.34 19.78 121.07
C PHE A 43 54.42 20.26 122.04
N ALA A 44 54.42 21.55 122.42
CA ALA A 44 54.99 22.03 123.69
C ALA A 44 54.42 23.39 124.12
N SER A 45 54.01 23.50 125.38
CA SER A 45 53.62 24.76 126.04
C SER A 45 54.65 25.12 127.11
N ASP A 46 54.98 26.42 127.20
CA ASP A 46 55.41 27.15 128.41
C ASP A 46 55.81 28.59 128.00
N GLY A 47 55.95 29.57 128.88
CA GLY A 47 55.78 29.63 130.34
C GLY A 47 56.20 31.04 130.78
N SER A 48 55.36 31.75 131.53
CA SER A 48 55.46 33.22 131.70
C SER A 48 56.62 33.68 132.59
N SER A 49 57.33 34.75 132.18
CA SER A 49 58.10 35.59 133.12
C SER A 49 58.45 36.98 132.57
N SER A 50 58.35 37.99 133.47
CA SER A 50 58.78 39.40 133.35
C SER A 50 58.19 40.25 132.19
N ARG A 51 58.03 41.56 132.43
CA ARG A 51 57.05 42.39 131.69
C ARG A 51 57.62 43.27 130.57
N ASP A 52 58.94 43.47 130.51
CA ASP A 52 59.54 44.57 129.74
C ASP A 52 60.39 44.19 128.50
N ASP A 53 60.55 42.89 128.17
CA ASP A 53 61.40 42.43 127.03
C ASP A 53 60.61 41.71 125.90
N LEU A 54 59.29 41.62 126.01
CA LEU A 54 58.45 40.80 125.10
C LEU A 54 58.43 41.32 123.64
N SER A 55 58.41 42.65 123.47
CA SER A 55 58.23 43.32 122.19
C SER A 55 59.38 43.07 121.20
N ALA A 56 60.61 42.97 121.69
CA ALA A 56 61.80 42.80 120.87
C ALA A 56 61.90 41.38 120.26
N GLN A 57 61.33 40.37 120.93
CA GLN A 57 61.22 39.02 120.37
C GLN A 57 60.05 38.93 119.38
N LEU A 58 58.89 39.52 119.70
CA LEU A 58 57.71 39.54 118.82
C LEU A 58 58.02 40.17 117.46
N LEU A 59 58.78 41.27 117.42
CA LEU A 59 59.21 41.89 116.16
C LEU A 59 60.09 40.98 115.29
N ARG A 60 61.03 40.24 115.89
CA ARG A 60 61.88 39.28 115.17
C ARG A 60 61.06 38.08 114.67
N ARG A 61 60.17 37.52 115.50
CA ARG A 61 59.26 36.43 115.12
C ARG A 61 58.34 36.87 113.97
N ASN A 62 57.74 38.07 114.04
CA ASN A 62 56.93 38.62 112.95
C ASN A 62 57.71 38.84 111.65
N HIS A 63 58.95 39.36 111.71
CA HIS A 63 59.78 39.50 110.51
C HIS A 63 60.13 38.13 109.90
N GLN A 64 60.41 37.13 110.73
CA GLN A 64 60.72 35.77 110.28
C GLN A 64 59.48 35.05 109.72
N ILE A 65 58.29 35.25 110.33
CA ILE A 65 56.99 34.82 109.79
C ILE A 65 56.77 35.43 108.41
N ARG A 66 56.85 36.76 108.26
CA ARG A 66 56.73 37.43 106.94
C ARG A 66 57.72 36.93 105.90
N LYS A 67 58.94 36.56 106.32
CA LYS A 67 59.97 35.97 105.44
C LYS A 67 59.67 34.52 105.05
N LEU A 68 58.92 33.78 105.88
CA LEU A 68 58.39 32.46 105.56
C LEU A 68 57.12 32.55 104.71
N GLU A 69 56.20 33.48 105.00
CA GLU A 69 55.02 33.79 104.18
C GLU A 69 55.40 34.25 102.77
N ALA A 70 56.43 35.10 102.63
CA ALA A 70 56.97 35.52 101.35
C ALA A 70 57.61 34.35 100.57
N LYS A 71 58.26 33.41 101.27
CA LYS A 71 58.78 32.18 100.65
C LYS A 71 57.68 31.21 100.26
N LEU A 72 56.65 31.06 101.10
CA LEU A 72 55.51 30.18 100.88
C LEU A 72 54.66 30.68 99.70
N SER A 73 54.33 31.97 99.67
CA SER A 73 53.63 32.60 98.53
C SER A 73 54.46 32.56 97.24
N ALA A 74 55.78 32.75 97.29
CA ALA A 74 56.65 32.52 96.13
C ALA A 74 56.69 31.05 95.69
N SER A 75 56.63 30.10 96.62
CA SER A 75 56.59 28.66 96.32
C SER A 75 55.23 28.23 95.76
N ILE A 76 54.12 28.74 96.31
CA ILE A 76 52.76 28.54 95.79
C ILE A 76 52.65 29.15 94.40
N LYS A 77 53.14 30.39 94.19
CA LYS A 77 53.15 31.03 92.88
C LYS A 77 53.99 30.24 91.88
N LYS A 78 55.16 29.72 92.27
CA LYS A 78 55.97 28.86 91.41
C LYS A 78 55.27 27.53 91.07
N LEU A 79 54.59 26.90 92.03
CA LEU A 79 53.79 25.69 91.79
C LEU A 79 52.58 25.98 90.88
N GLN A 80 51.96 27.16 91.03
CA GLN A 80 50.89 27.63 90.17
C GLN A 80 51.40 27.89 88.74
N GLU A 81 52.50 28.64 88.58
CA GLU A 81 53.17 28.87 87.28
C GLU A 81 53.61 27.55 86.62
N GLN A 82 54.07 26.57 87.40
CA GLN A 82 54.35 25.22 86.90
C GLN A 82 53.08 24.46 86.50
N SER A 83 52.01 24.54 87.29
CA SER A 83 50.71 23.92 86.98
C SER A 83 50.09 24.50 85.71
N GLU A 84 50.06 25.83 85.60
CA GLU A 84 49.61 26.59 84.43
C GLU A 84 50.47 26.26 83.21
N SER A 85 51.80 26.17 83.36
CA SER A 85 52.70 25.74 82.28
C SER A 85 52.45 24.29 81.85
N HIS A 86 52.25 23.36 82.78
CA HIS A 86 51.92 21.97 82.46
C HIS A 86 50.53 21.85 81.81
N GLN A 87 49.54 22.64 82.25
CA GLN A 87 48.20 22.67 81.66
C GLN A 87 48.22 23.31 80.27
N ALA A 88 48.96 24.40 80.06
CA ALA A 88 49.15 25.02 78.75
C ALA A 88 49.92 24.11 77.78
N ASN A 89 50.95 23.41 78.24
CA ASN A 89 51.68 22.44 77.41
C ASN A 89 50.82 21.20 77.08
N ARG A 90 49.99 20.73 78.02
CA ARG A 90 49.00 19.67 77.77
C ARG A 90 47.93 20.12 76.77
N ALA A 91 47.44 21.36 76.88
CA ALA A 91 46.50 21.95 75.94
C ALA A 91 47.12 22.07 74.53
N LYS A 92 48.35 22.60 74.41
CA LYS A 92 49.08 22.68 73.14
C LYS A 92 49.32 21.31 72.49
N MET A 93 49.57 20.26 73.27
CA MET A 93 49.65 18.91 72.71
C MET A 93 48.29 18.37 72.27
N ALA A 94 47.21 18.64 73.02
CA ALA A 94 45.85 18.26 72.61
C ALA A 94 45.40 18.99 71.32
N GLU A 95 45.65 20.29 71.25
CA GLU A 95 45.44 21.15 70.07
C GLU A 95 46.29 20.68 68.87
N GLY A 96 47.57 20.40 69.09
CA GLY A 96 48.47 19.84 68.07
C GLY A 96 48.03 18.47 67.56
N MET A 97 47.48 17.61 68.43
CA MET A 97 46.88 16.33 68.03
C MET A 97 45.56 16.51 67.28
N ALA A 98 44.69 17.44 67.70
CA ALA A 98 43.47 17.77 66.98
C ALA A 98 43.78 18.27 65.56
N VAL A 99 44.67 19.27 65.42
CA VAL A 99 45.12 19.79 64.12
C VAL A 99 45.80 18.71 63.27
N ALA A 100 46.48 17.72 63.87
CA ALA A 100 47.03 16.58 63.13
C ALA A 100 45.96 15.60 62.64
N LEU A 101 44.92 15.35 63.44
CA LEU A 101 43.76 14.54 63.06
C LEU A 101 42.94 15.24 61.97
N ASP A 102 42.67 16.54 62.10
CA ASP A 102 41.94 17.32 61.10
C ASP A 102 42.68 17.38 59.76
N LYS A 103 44.00 17.54 59.77
CA LYS A 103 44.83 17.40 58.57
C LYS A 103 44.75 16.01 57.95
N LYS A 104 44.69 14.95 58.76
CA LYS A 104 44.51 13.57 58.24
C LYS A 104 43.11 13.33 57.71
N ASN A 105 42.08 13.89 58.33
CA ASN A 105 40.70 13.86 57.83
C ASN A 105 40.62 14.60 56.47
N GLN A 106 41.23 15.77 56.36
CA GLN A 106 41.34 16.54 55.12
C GLN A 106 42.08 15.76 54.02
N GLU A 107 43.24 15.17 54.32
CA GLU A 107 43.96 14.27 53.39
C GLU A 107 43.10 13.10 52.90
N TRP A 108 42.24 12.53 53.76
CA TRP A 108 41.34 11.45 53.37
C TRP A 108 40.16 11.93 52.52
N MET A 109 39.58 13.10 52.85
CA MET A 109 38.54 13.73 52.04
C MET A 109 39.04 14.10 50.64
N GLU A 110 40.27 14.60 50.53
CA GLU A 110 40.91 14.91 49.24
C GLU A 110 41.19 13.65 48.41
N LYS A 111 41.60 12.54 49.05
CA LYS A 111 41.77 11.23 48.40
C LYS A 111 40.43 10.64 47.95
N LEU A 112 39.38 10.72 48.76
CA LEU A 112 38.04 10.27 48.39
C LEU A 112 37.49 11.10 47.22
N ALA A 113 37.66 12.42 47.26
CA ALA A 113 37.28 13.30 46.16
C ALA A 113 38.11 13.06 44.89
N ALA A 114 39.37 12.58 45.01
CA ALA A 114 40.18 12.15 43.87
C ALA A 114 39.67 10.83 43.27
N LEU A 115 39.44 9.81 44.11
CA LEU A 115 38.93 8.51 43.68
C LEU A 115 37.53 8.62 43.07
N GLU A 116 36.65 9.48 43.59
CA GLU A 116 35.31 9.70 43.01
C GLU A 116 35.38 10.44 41.66
N ARG A 117 36.38 11.33 41.46
CA ARG A 117 36.68 11.96 40.16
C ARG A 117 37.30 10.98 39.15
N GLU A 118 38.17 10.07 39.60
CA GLU A 118 38.72 9.01 38.74
C GLU A 118 37.63 8.00 38.35
N LYS A 119 36.78 7.62 39.30
CA LYS A 119 35.61 6.76 39.08
C LYS A 119 34.63 7.37 38.09
N SER A 120 34.26 8.64 38.22
CA SER A 120 33.34 9.29 37.27
C SER A 120 33.96 9.44 35.88
N ALA A 121 35.26 9.77 35.77
CA ALA A 121 35.97 9.79 34.50
C ALA A 121 36.06 8.41 33.83
N LEU A 122 36.20 7.34 34.62
CA LEU A 122 36.17 5.95 34.11
C LEU A 122 34.76 5.52 33.71
N SER A 123 33.71 5.95 34.43
CA SER A 123 32.31 5.73 34.03
C SER A 123 31.98 6.41 32.71
N VAL A 124 32.29 7.70 32.55
CA VAL A 124 32.08 8.42 31.28
C VAL A 124 32.84 7.74 30.15
N ARG A 125 34.10 7.34 30.36
CA ARG A 125 34.88 6.62 29.34
C ARG A 125 34.33 5.22 28.99
N LEU A 126 33.64 4.57 29.92
CA LEU A 126 32.95 3.30 29.68
C LEU A 126 31.66 3.52 28.88
N GLU A 127 30.91 4.58 29.18
CA GLU A 127 29.72 5.01 28.44
C GLU A 127 30.08 5.43 27.01
N GLU A 128 31.13 6.23 26.82
CA GLU A 128 31.72 6.57 25.51
C GLU A 128 32.11 5.31 24.71
N MET A 129 32.75 4.33 25.36
CA MET A 129 33.13 3.07 24.71
C MET A 129 31.89 2.24 24.32
N MET A 130 30.87 2.22 25.18
CA MET A 130 29.62 1.51 24.92
C MET A 130 28.86 2.15 23.76
N GLU A 131 28.73 3.48 23.73
CA GLU A 131 28.12 4.23 22.62
C GLU A 131 28.92 4.05 21.32
N GLN A 132 30.25 4.13 21.35
CA GLN A 132 31.10 3.81 20.20
C GLN A 132 30.85 2.38 19.70
N SER A 133 30.75 1.40 20.59
CA SER A 133 30.45 0.02 20.20
C SER A 133 29.06 -0.12 19.56
N LEU A 134 28.05 0.58 20.09
CA LEU A 134 26.68 0.56 19.58
C LEU A 134 26.58 1.25 18.20
N THR A 135 27.25 2.38 17.99
CA THR A 135 27.31 3.01 16.65
C THR A 135 28.14 2.19 15.65
N LEU A 136 29.07 1.34 16.10
CA LEU A 136 29.77 0.38 15.24
C LEU A 136 28.91 -0.83 14.88
N PHE A 137 28.02 -1.28 15.77
CA PHE A 137 26.99 -2.28 15.44
C PHE A 137 25.96 -1.71 14.47
N GLN A 138 25.41 -0.52 14.72
CA GLN A 138 24.48 0.14 13.78
C GLN A 138 25.10 0.28 12.38
N LYS A 139 26.34 0.79 12.28
CA LYS A 139 27.07 0.87 11.00
C LYS A 139 27.39 -0.49 10.37
N ARG A 140 27.41 -1.58 11.16
CA ARG A 140 27.57 -2.94 10.65
C ARG A 140 26.26 -3.42 10.02
N ASP A 141 25.16 -3.21 10.73
CA ASP A 141 23.81 -3.57 10.28
C ASP A 141 23.44 -2.75 9.03
N ASP A 142 23.69 -1.42 9.03
CA ASP A 142 23.55 -0.53 7.86
C ASP A 142 24.32 -1.05 6.62
N LEU A 143 25.56 -1.54 6.82
CA LEU A 143 26.40 -2.07 5.75
C LEU A 143 25.90 -3.43 5.23
N ASP A 144 25.48 -4.31 6.14
CA ASP A 144 24.96 -5.63 5.77
C ASP A 144 23.57 -5.51 5.07
N GLU A 145 22.76 -4.48 5.40
CA GLU A 145 21.58 -4.08 4.62
C GLU A 145 21.95 -3.52 3.23
N LEU A 146 22.91 -2.60 3.15
CA LEU A 146 23.38 -2.02 1.88
C LEU A 146 23.97 -3.07 0.93
N ASP A 147 24.70 -4.05 1.44
CA ASP A 147 25.18 -5.20 0.67
C ASP A 147 24.01 -6.11 0.23
N GLY A 148 22.95 -6.23 1.03
CA GLY A 148 21.69 -6.88 0.65
C GLY A 148 21.00 -6.19 -0.53
N PHE A 149 20.87 -4.86 -0.49
CA PHE A 149 20.31 -4.08 -1.60
C PHE A 149 21.19 -4.17 -2.87
N GLN A 150 22.51 -4.07 -2.73
CA GLN A 150 23.44 -4.25 -3.86
C GLN A 150 23.31 -5.64 -4.50
N GLN A 151 23.19 -6.70 -3.69
CA GLN A 151 22.95 -8.06 -4.20
C GLN A 151 21.60 -8.18 -4.91
N GLN A 152 20.55 -7.52 -4.41
CA GLN A 152 19.24 -7.49 -5.04
C GLN A 152 19.27 -6.78 -6.40
N GLU A 153 19.91 -5.60 -6.50
CA GLU A 153 20.06 -4.88 -7.77
C GLU A 153 20.96 -5.64 -8.75
N LEU A 154 22.05 -6.25 -8.29
CA LEU A 154 22.89 -7.10 -9.13
C LEU A 154 22.12 -8.32 -9.66
N ALA A 155 21.21 -8.90 -8.87
CA ALA A 155 20.33 -9.98 -9.32
C ALA A 155 19.29 -9.50 -10.35
N LYS A 156 18.67 -8.33 -10.13
CA LYS A 156 17.77 -7.68 -11.11
C LYS A 156 18.49 -7.41 -12.43
N VAL A 157 19.68 -6.82 -12.39
CA VAL A 157 20.51 -6.55 -13.58
C VAL A 157 20.91 -7.85 -14.30
N LYS A 158 21.35 -8.89 -13.57
CA LYS A 158 21.65 -10.21 -14.16
C LYS A 158 20.43 -10.83 -14.86
N HIS A 159 19.25 -10.77 -14.25
CA HIS A 159 18.03 -11.26 -14.88
C HIS A 159 17.64 -10.46 -16.13
N MET A 160 17.75 -9.12 -16.09
CA MET A 160 17.50 -8.28 -17.27
C MET A 160 18.50 -8.55 -18.40
N LEU A 161 19.79 -8.76 -18.09
CA LEU A 161 20.81 -9.10 -19.08
C LEU A 161 20.56 -10.46 -19.71
N LEU A 162 20.34 -11.51 -18.92
CA LEU A 162 20.00 -12.85 -19.42
C LEU A 162 18.76 -12.80 -20.32
N ARG A 163 17.69 -12.12 -19.88
CA ARG A 163 16.47 -11.98 -20.68
C ARG A 163 16.66 -11.17 -21.97
N LYS A 164 17.64 -10.25 -22.00
CA LYS A 164 18.03 -9.53 -23.22
C LYS A 164 18.89 -10.40 -24.15
N GLU A 165 19.75 -11.24 -23.60
CA GLU A 165 20.54 -12.22 -24.35
C GLU A 165 19.66 -13.31 -24.97
N GLU A 166 18.67 -13.81 -24.23
CA GLU A 166 17.60 -14.70 -24.72
C GLU A 166 16.82 -14.07 -25.89
N LEU A 167 16.38 -12.81 -25.74
CA LEU A 167 15.66 -12.07 -26.79
C LEU A 167 16.52 -11.80 -28.03
N LEU A 168 17.81 -11.48 -27.85
CA LEU A 168 18.74 -11.29 -28.97
C LEU A 168 19.01 -12.61 -29.70
N SER A 169 19.14 -13.71 -28.97
CA SER A 169 19.29 -15.06 -29.55
C SER A 169 18.06 -15.47 -30.36
N GLN A 170 16.86 -15.19 -29.85
CA GLN A 170 15.59 -15.39 -30.58
C GLN A 170 15.54 -14.55 -31.87
N GLN A 171 15.80 -13.24 -31.78
CA GLN A 171 15.82 -12.36 -32.95
C GLN A 171 16.90 -12.75 -33.98
N GLN A 172 18.04 -13.27 -33.54
CA GLN A 172 19.09 -13.74 -34.44
C GLN A 172 18.72 -15.06 -35.13
N GLN A 173 17.99 -15.96 -34.47
CA GLN A 173 17.40 -17.15 -35.09
C GLN A 173 16.29 -16.80 -36.08
N GLU A 174 15.40 -15.85 -35.73
CA GLU A 174 14.37 -15.34 -36.65
C GLU A 174 14.99 -14.71 -37.90
N LEU A 175 16.06 -13.92 -37.75
CA LEU A 175 16.81 -13.35 -38.88
C LEU A 175 17.43 -14.44 -39.76
N GLN A 176 18.09 -15.45 -39.17
CA GLN A 176 18.66 -16.57 -39.94
C GLN A 176 17.60 -17.38 -40.70
N GLN A 177 16.41 -17.58 -40.11
CA GLN A 177 15.28 -18.21 -40.81
C GLN A 177 14.79 -17.35 -41.98
N LYS A 178 14.70 -16.03 -41.79
CA LYS A 178 14.28 -15.09 -42.84
C LYS A 178 15.33 -14.95 -43.95
N GLU A 179 16.62 -15.02 -43.64
CA GLU A 179 17.70 -15.10 -44.62
C GLU A 179 17.59 -16.39 -45.45
N ALA A 180 17.36 -17.55 -44.81
CA ALA A 180 17.14 -18.81 -45.51
C ALA A 180 15.88 -18.81 -46.40
N GLU A 181 14.76 -18.27 -45.93
CA GLU A 181 13.54 -18.05 -46.74
C GLU A 181 13.82 -17.16 -47.97
N VAL A 182 14.61 -16.09 -47.79
CA VAL A 182 14.98 -15.16 -48.88
C VAL A 182 15.91 -15.83 -49.90
N GLU A 183 16.87 -16.65 -49.49
CA GLU A 183 17.72 -17.40 -50.43
C GLU A 183 16.94 -18.47 -51.19
N LEU A 184 16.02 -19.19 -50.53
CA LEU A 184 15.11 -20.12 -51.22
C LEU A 184 14.20 -19.39 -52.22
N ALA A 185 13.68 -18.21 -51.86
CA ALA A 185 12.88 -17.39 -52.77
C ALA A 185 13.70 -16.86 -53.97
N LYS A 186 14.98 -16.50 -53.77
CA LYS A 186 15.90 -16.13 -54.86
C LYS A 186 16.20 -17.30 -55.78
N GLN A 187 16.41 -18.50 -55.23
CA GLN A 187 16.63 -19.72 -56.00
C GLN A 187 15.40 -20.05 -56.86
N GLY A 188 14.20 -20.10 -56.27
CA GLY A 188 12.96 -20.32 -57.01
C GLY A 188 12.66 -19.25 -58.06
N LEU A 189 13.02 -17.98 -57.81
CA LEU A 189 12.93 -16.92 -58.81
C LEU A 189 13.92 -17.13 -59.97
N SER A 190 15.15 -17.56 -59.68
CA SER A 190 16.17 -17.87 -60.69
C SER A 190 15.76 -19.07 -61.55
N GLU A 191 15.19 -20.12 -60.93
CA GLU A 191 14.62 -21.27 -61.63
C GLU A 191 13.45 -20.87 -62.52
N ALA A 192 12.51 -20.08 -62.01
CA ALA A 192 11.39 -19.57 -62.80
C ALA A 192 11.85 -18.70 -63.98
N GLN A 193 12.84 -17.82 -63.79
CA GLN A 193 13.47 -17.07 -64.89
C GLN A 193 14.16 -18.00 -65.89
N GLY A 194 14.84 -19.04 -65.41
CA GLY A 194 15.45 -20.09 -66.23
C GLY A 194 14.44 -20.88 -67.07
N GLN A 195 13.22 -21.08 -66.59
CA GLN A 195 12.11 -21.71 -67.31
C GLN A 195 11.37 -20.75 -68.26
N VAL A 196 11.26 -19.46 -67.91
CA VAL A 196 10.63 -18.44 -68.76
C VAL A 196 11.45 -18.18 -70.04
N GLN A 197 12.79 -18.15 -69.96
CA GLN A 197 13.63 -17.91 -71.13
C GLN A 197 13.44 -18.90 -72.31
N PRO A 198 13.44 -20.24 -72.14
CA PRO A 198 13.18 -21.17 -73.24
C PRO A 198 11.74 -21.06 -73.77
N LEU A 199 10.75 -20.76 -72.92
CA LEU A 199 9.38 -20.51 -73.35
C LEU A 199 9.27 -19.23 -74.20
N GLN A 200 9.96 -18.16 -73.82
CA GLN A 200 10.09 -16.95 -74.64
C GLN A 200 10.74 -17.25 -75.99
N ARG A 201 11.84 -18.02 -76.02
CA ARG A 201 12.50 -18.44 -77.27
C ARG A 201 11.62 -19.36 -78.14
N GLN A 202 10.73 -20.15 -77.54
CA GLN A 202 9.73 -20.94 -78.28
C GLN A 202 8.62 -20.05 -78.85
N LEU A 203 8.13 -19.08 -78.08
CA LEU A 203 7.14 -18.11 -78.53
C LEU A 203 7.69 -17.25 -79.69
N GLU A 204 8.92 -16.72 -79.57
CA GLU A 204 9.59 -16.00 -80.66
C GLU A 204 9.70 -16.83 -81.94
N LYS A 205 10.08 -18.11 -81.83
CA LYS A 205 10.13 -19.02 -82.99
C LYS A 205 8.75 -19.24 -83.61
N SER A 206 7.73 -19.43 -82.78
CA SER A 206 6.34 -19.59 -83.23
C SER A 206 5.81 -18.33 -83.91
N CYS A 207 6.15 -17.13 -83.40
CA CYS A 207 5.82 -15.86 -84.03
C CYS A 207 6.50 -15.69 -85.39
N ARG A 208 7.81 -15.96 -85.50
CA ARG A 208 8.54 -15.91 -86.78
C ARG A 208 7.94 -16.87 -87.80
N LEU A 209 7.71 -18.12 -87.42
CA LEU A 209 7.17 -19.15 -88.30
C LEU A 209 5.72 -18.86 -88.72
N ASN A 210 4.91 -18.21 -87.87
CA ASN A 210 3.60 -17.69 -88.27
C ASN A 210 3.72 -16.53 -89.28
N SER A 211 4.69 -15.63 -89.12
CA SER A 211 4.94 -14.57 -90.11
C SER A 211 5.42 -15.13 -91.45
N GLU A 212 6.32 -16.12 -91.43
CA GLU A 212 6.81 -16.84 -92.62
C GLU A 212 5.65 -17.53 -93.36
N LEU A 213 4.83 -18.32 -92.64
CA LEU A 213 3.62 -18.96 -93.20
C LEU A 213 2.57 -17.95 -93.68
N GLN A 214 2.50 -16.75 -93.08
CA GLN A 214 1.61 -15.69 -93.56
C GLN A 214 2.11 -15.12 -94.90
N SER A 215 3.41 -14.84 -95.04
CA SER A 215 3.98 -14.43 -96.33
C SER A 215 3.83 -15.50 -97.41
N GLU A 216 4.09 -16.78 -97.12
CA GLU A 216 3.85 -17.87 -98.07
C GLU A 216 2.37 -17.94 -98.51
N ARG A 217 1.43 -17.71 -97.58
CA ARG A 217 0.00 -17.68 -97.88
C ARG A 217 -0.40 -16.47 -98.75
N GLU A 218 0.22 -15.31 -98.53
CA GLU A 218 -0.01 -14.10 -99.33
C GLU A 218 0.57 -14.27 -100.75
N GLU A 219 1.75 -14.86 -100.91
CA GLU A 219 2.33 -15.23 -102.20
C GLU A 219 1.48 -16.27 -102.95
N LEU A 220 1.01 -17.32 -102.27
CA LEU A 220 0.13 -18.34 -102.86
C LEU A 220 -1.24 -17.79 -103.26
N LEU A 221 -1.75 -16.75 -102.58
CA LEU A 221 -2.97 -16.05 -102.99
C LEU A 221 -2.75 -15.27 -104.29
N LEU A 222 -1.64 -14.52 -104.40
CA LEU A 222 -1.30 -13.80 -105.63
C LEU A 222 -1.10 -14.76 -106.82
N LEU A 223 -0.41 -15.88 -106.62
CA LEU A 223 -0.24 -16.91 -107.65
C LEU A 223 -1.55 -17.57 -108.06
N ARG A 224 -2.52 -17.73 -107.13
CA ARG A 224 -3.87 -18.18 -107.45
C ARG A 224 -4.64 -17.14 -108.26
N GLU A 225 -4.59 -15.87 -107.87
CA GLU A 225 -5.26 -14.77 -108.59
C GLU A 225 -4.71 -14.62 -110.02
N GLU A 226 -3.39 -14.73 -110.20
CA GLU A 226 -2.75 -14.82 -111.51
C GLU A 226 -3.23 -16.03 -112.33
N ALA A 227 -3.38 -17.19 -111.69
CA ALA A 227 -3.84 -18.41 -112.36
C ALA A 227 -5.32 -18.30 -112.78
N GLU A 228 -6.17 -17.73 -111.94
CA GLU A 228 -7.59 -17.51 -112.24
C GLU A 228 -7.76 -16.47 -113.36
N GLN A 229 -6.96 -15.40 -113.39
CA GLN A 229 -6.89 -14.46 -114.53
C GLN A 229 -6.51 -15.18 -115.84
N LYS A 230 -5.46 -16.02 -115.81
CA LYS A 230 -5.01 -16.79 -116.99
C LYS A 230 -6.05 -17.82 -117.45
N VAL A 231 -6.82 -18.39 -116.52
CA VAL A 231 -7.98 -19.26 -116.87
C VAL A 231 -9.06 -18.44 -117.56
N SER A 232 -9.47 -17.29 -117.01
CA SER A 232 -10.49 -16.45 -117.66
C SER A 232 -10.06 -15.90 -119.02
N GLU A 233 -8.77 -15.59 -119.22
CA GLU A 233 -8.23 -15.26 -120.55
C GLU A 233 -8.34 -16.43 -121.54
N LEU A 234 -8.04 -17.65 -121.10
CA LEU A 234 -8.15 -18.85 -121.94
C LEU A 234 -9.61 -19.22 -122.21
N GLU A 235 -10.51 -19.06 -121.25
CA GLU A 235 -11.96 -19.23 -121.42
C GLU A 235 -12.52 -18.24 -122.45
N ALA A 236 -12.11 -16.97 -122.39
CA ALA A 236 -12.48 -15.96 -123.39
C ALA A 236 -11.98 -16.36 -124.80
N ARG A 237 -10.71 -16.74 -124.95
CA ARG A 237 -10.15 -17.21 -126.23
C ARG A 237 -10.82 -18.50 -126.74
N CYS A 238 -11.24 -19.39 -125.84
CA CYS A 238 -12.02 -20.57 -126.21
C CYS A 238 -13.42 -20.20 -126.73
N GLN A 239 -14.09 -19.20 -126.13
CA GLN A 239 -15.36 -18.66 -126.64
C GLN A 239 -15.19 -17.98 -128.00
N GLU A 240 -14.13 -17.19 -128.18
CA GLU A 240 -13.77 -16.59 -129.49
C GLU A 240 -13.56 -17.69 -130.55
N LEU A 241 -12.72 -18.68 -130.27
CA LEU A 241 -12.47 -19.80 -131.20
C LEU A 241 -13.74 -20.61 -131.48
N GLN A 242 -14.61 -20.82 -130.48
CA GLN A 242 -15.89 -21.52 -130.68
C GLN A 242 -16.83 -20.70 -131.58
N SER A 243 -16.83 -19.37 -131.48
CA SER A 243 -17.60 -18.50 -132.40
C SER A 243 -17.07 -18.57 -133.84
N VAL A 244 -15.74 -18.64 -134.02
CA VAL A 244 -15.11 -18.82 -135.35
C VAL A 244 -15.41 -20.20 -135.93
N ILE A 245 -15.36 -21.26 -135.12
CA ILE A 245 -15.71 -22.62 -135.55
C ILE A 245 -17.20 -22.68 -135.95
N GLN A 246 -18.09 -22.02 -135.21
CA GLN A 246 -19.51 -21.92 -135.54
C GLN A 246 -19.70 -21.21 -136.90
N GLN A 247 -19.10 -20.03 -137.09
CA GLN A 247 -19.16 -19.29 -138.36
C GLN A 247 -18.64 -20.12 -139.55
N VAL A 248 -17.47 -20.76 -139.41
CA VAL A 248 -16.88 -21.60 -140.46
C VAL A 248 -17.76 -22.84 -140.75
N SER A 249 -18.46 -23.37 -139.75
CA SER A 249 -19.40 -24.49 -139.93
C SER A 249 -20.66 -24.05 -140.68
N GLU A 250 -21.17 -22.85 -140.40
CA GLU A 250 -22.30 -22.26 -141.14
C GLU A 250 -21.91 -21.94 -142.59
N ASP A 251 -20.74 -21.32 -142.81
CA ASP A 251 -20.19 -21.03 -144.14
C ASP A 251 -19.96 -22.33 -144.95
N PHE A 252 -19.43 -23.38 -144.29
CA PHE A 252 -19.26 -24.69 -144.90
C PHE A 252 -20.61 -25.34 -145.26
N GLN A 253 -21.63 -25.25 -144.40
CA GLN A 253 -22.95 -25.80 -144.69
C GLN A 253 -23.62 -25.06 -145.85
N MET A 254 -23.47 -23.74 -145.93
CA MET A 254 -23.94 -22.94 -147.08
C MET A 254 -23.22 -23.34 -148.37
N SER A 255 -21.90 -23.56 -148.31
CA SER A 255 -21.09 -24.04 -149.44
C SER A 255 -21.50 -25.46 -149.87
N GLN A 256 -21.72 -26.38 -148.93
CA GLN A 256 -22.19 -27.74 -149.22
C GLN A 256 -23.58 -27.74 -149.86
N ASN A 257 -24.50 -26.88 -149.39
CA ASN A 257 -25.82 -26.70 -149.97
C ASN A 257 -25.72 -26.20 -151.42
N MET A 258 -24.82 -25.22 -151.67
CA MET A 258 -24.53 -24.70 -153.02
C MET A 258 -23.98 -25.79 -153.93
N VAL A 259 -22.98 -26.56 -153.48
CA VAL A 259 -22.43 -27.71 -154.22
C VAL A 259 -23.54 -28.71 -154.55
N SER A 260 -24.40 -29.09 -153.60
CA SER A 260 -25.51 -30.02 -153.86
C SER A 260 -26.55 -29.48 -154.86
N THR A 261 -26.73 -28.16 -154.98
CA THR A 261 -27.56 -27.58 -156.05
C THR A 261 -26.86 -27.63 -157.41
N LEU A 262 -25.54 -27.42 -157.46
CA LEU A 262 -24.75 -27.53 -158.69
C LEU A 262 -24.66 -28.98 -159.19
N GLU A 263 -24.41 -29.94 -158.30
CA GLU A 263 -24.39 -31.39 -158.59
C GLU A 263 -25.70 -31.87 -159.23
N LYS A 264 -26.85 -31.42 -158.72
CA LYS A 264 -28.17 -31.73 -159.30
C LYS A 264 -28.29 -31.17 -160.73
N SER A 265 -27.97 -29.89 -160.92
CA SER A 265 -28.02 -29.28 -162.26
C SER A 265 -27.08 -29.95 -163.27
N LEU A 266 -25.92 -30.45 -162.82
CA LEU A 266 -24.97 -31.20 -163.64
C LEU A 266 -25.51 -32.61 -163.98
N TYR A 267 -26.12 -33.30 -163.03
CA TYR A 267 -26.79 -34.58 -163.26
C TYR A 267 -27.92 -34.44 -164.28
N ASP A 268 -28.80 -33.43 -164.12
CA ASP A 268 -29.92 -33.18 -165.03
C ASP A 268 -29.41 -32.96 -166.47
N LEU A 269 -28.44 -32.06 -166.65
CA LEU A 269 -27.75 -31.83 -167.94
C LEU A 269 -27.11 -33.10 -168.53
N GLN A 270 -26.54 -33.97 -167.70
CA GLN A 270 -25.94 -35.21 -168.16
C GLN A 270 -27.00 -36.22 -168.62
N THR A 271 -28.18 -36.27 -167.99
CA THR A 271 -29.30 -37.10 -168.48
C THR A 271 -29.86 -36.61 -169.82
N GLU A 272 -29.93 -35.29 -170.05
CA GLU A 272 -30.29 -34.74 -171.37
C GLU A 272 -29.27 -35.13 -172.45
N HIS A 273 -27.97 -35.12 -172.13
CA HIS A 273 -26.91 -35.51 -173.06
C HIS A 273 -27.01 -36.98 -173.48
N ASP A 274 -27.18 -37.91 -172.53
CA ASP A 274 -27.30 -39.33 -172.86
C ASP A 274 -28.64 -39.65 -173.58
N ALA A 275 -29.72 -38.90 -173.34
CA ALA A 275 -30.97 -39.04 -174.08
C ALA A 275 -30.79 -38.69 -175.58
N LEU A 276 -30.11 -37.59 -175.90
CA LEU A 276 -29.80 -37.17 -177.28
C LEU A 276 -28.93 -38.22 -178.00
N LYS A 277 -27.95 -38.78 -177.30
CA LYS A 277 -27.02 -39.81 -177.79
C LYS A 277 -27.74 -41.11 -178.19
N VAL A 278 -28.72 -41.55 -177.39
CA VAL A 278 -29.56 -42.72 -177.73
C VAL A 278 -30.42 -42.45 -178.98
N GLN A 279 -30.90 -41.22 -179.18
CA GLN A 279 -31.65 -40.85 -180.39
C GLN A 279 -30.76 -40.90 -181.65
N GLN A 280 -29.52 -40.42 -181.56
CA GLN A 280 -28.55 -40.47 -182.66
C GLN A 280 -28.23 -41.93 -183.07
N GLN A 281 -28.00 -42.80 -182.08
CA GLN A 281 -27.63 -44.20 -182.32
C GLN A 281 -28.74 -45.03 -182.97
N LYS A 282 -30.01 -44.59 -182.86
CA LYS A 282 -31.17 -45.23 -183.51
C LYS A 282 -31.24 -44.99 -185.02
N VAL A 283 -30.60 -43.93 -185.54
CA VAL A 283 -30.59 -43.61 -186.98
C VAL A 283 -29.59 -44.52 -187.72
N ALA A 284 -28.37 -44.64 -187.20
CA ALA A 284 -27.27 -45.38 -187.83
C ALA A 284 -27.62 -46.84 -188.17
N VAL A 285 -28.32 -47.54 -187.27
CA VAL A 285 -28.74 -48.95 -187.48
C VAL A 285 -29.61 -49.11 -188.74
N THR A 286 -30.34 -48.06 -189.16
CA THR A 286 -31.20 -48.09 -190.36
C THR A 286 -30.48 -47.81 -191.68
N GLU A 287 -29.17 -47.50 -191.64
CA GLU A 287 -28.29 -47.47 -192.80
C GLU A 287 -27.58 -48.81 -193.01
N GLU A 288 -26.99 -49.40 -191.96
CA GLU A 288 -26.21 -50.65 -192.05
C GLU A 288 -26.98 -51.85 -192.65
N ASP A 289 -28.29 -51.95 -192.40
CA ASP A 289 -29.14 -53.01 -192.97
C ASP A 289 -29.24 -52.94 -194.51
N LYS A 290 -29.03 -51.77 -195.12
CA LYS A 290 -29.10 -51.58 -196.57
C LYS A 290 -27.79 -51.98 -197.26
N GLU A 291 -26.65 -51.73 -196.63
CA GLU A 291 -25.34 -52.03 -197.21
C GLU A 291 -25.05 -53.54 -197.23
N ARG A 292 -25.49 -54.28 -196.19
CA ARG A 292 -25.25 -55.73 -196.08
C ARG A 292 -25.83 -56.54 -197.26
N LEU A 293 -26.92 -56.09 -197.90
CA LEU A 293 -27.49 -56.76 -199.07
C LEU A 293 -26.61 -56.69 -200.33
N LEU A 294 -25.79 -55.65 -200.50
CA LEU A 294 -24.94 -55.47 -201.69
C LEU A 294 -23.76 -56.45 -201.71
N VAL A 295 -23.21 -56.77 -200.54
CA VAL A 295 -21.97 -57.56 -200.39
C VAL A 295 -22.17 -59.04 -200.76
N GLU A 296 -23.37 -59.61 -200.57
CA GLU A 296 -23.63 -61.02 -200.87
C GLU A 296 -23.67 -61.33 -202.37
N PHE A 297 -24.19 -60.42 -203.20
CA PHE A 297 -24.21 -60.61 -204.65
C PHE A 297 -22.79 -60.65 -205.23
N GLN A 298 -21.89 -59.82 -204.72
CA GLN A 298 -20.52 -59.72 -205.24
C GLN A 298 -19.68 -60.98 -204.95
N LYS A 299 -19.90 -61.65 -203.80
CA LYS A 299 -19.18 -62.88 -203.41
C LYS A 299 -19.55 -64.12 -204.26
N LYS A 300 -20.71 -64.13 -204.93
CA LYS A 300 -21.10 -65.24 -205.83
C LYS A 300 -20.28 -65.29 -207.12
N VAL A 301 -19.72 -64.16 -207.57
CA VAL A 301 -18.93 -64.09 -208.82
C VAL A 301 -17.55 -64.72 -208.62
N SER A 302 -16.77 -64.22 -207.64
CA SER A 302 -15.36 -64.58 -207.41
C SER A 302 -15.09 -66.01 -206.93
N SER A 303 -16.13 -66.85 -206.84
CA SER A 303 -16.05 -68.26 -206.43
C SER A 303 -15.91 -69.21 -207.62
N LEU A 304 -16.49 -68.85 -208.78
CA LEU A 304 -16.51 -69.72 -209.97
C LEU A 304 -15.16 -69.74 -210.71
N GLU A 305 -14.37 -68.66 -210.61
CA GLU A 305 -13.13 -68.48 -211.38
C GLU A 305 -11.98 -69.40 -210.91
N ARG A 306 -11.93 -69.76 -209.62
CA ARG A 306 -10.74 -70.34 -208.98
C ARG A 306 -10.66 -71.88 -209.02
N ARG A 307 -11.31 -72.52 -210.01
CA ARG A 307 -11.55 -73.97 -210.00
C ARG A 307 -10.96 -74.76 -211.20
N LEU A 308 -10.00 -74.17 -211.94
CA LEU A 308 -9.69 -74.61 -213.33
C LEU A 308 -8.24 -75.06 -213.65
N GLN A 309 -7.27 -75.04 -212.72
CA GLN A 309 -5.87 -75.48 -212.99
C GLN A 309 -5.18 -76.04 -211.73
N GLY A 310 -4.17 -76.91 -211.91
CA GLY A 310 -3.40 -77.52 -210.80
C GLY A 310 -2.32 -78.53 -211.21
N ASN A 311 -1.79 -79.24 -210.20
CA ASN A 311 -0.72 -80.25 -210.18
C ASN A 311 0.74 -79.71 -210.28
N LEU A 312 1.60 -80.15 -209.35
CA LEU A 312 3.04 -79.85 -209.24
C LEU A 312 3.86 -81.09 -208.85
N SER A 313 5.13 -80.93 -208.45
CA SER A 313 6.15 -81.98 -208.48
C SER A 313 7.31 -81.76 -207.49
N GLN A 314 8.32 -82.64 -207.58
CA GLN A 314 9.40 -82.97 -206.64
C GLN A 314 10.16 -81.82 -205.90
N ASP A 315 10.06 -80.56 -206.34
CA ASP A 315 10.49 -79.38 -205.57
C ASP A 315 9.70 -79.25 -204.24
N GLU A 316 8.44 -79.67 -204.23
CA GLU A 316 7.53 -79.59 -203.07
C GLU A 316 8.13 -80.28 -201.82
N HIS A 317 8.78 -81.44 -201.98
CA HIS A 317 9.42 -82.16 -200.87
C HIS A 317 10.68 -81.45 -200.31
N LEU A 318 11.40 -80.68 -201.12
CA LEU A 318 12.50 -79.86 -200.61
C LEU A 318 11.96 -78.67 -199.81
N GLN A 319 10.83 -78.12 -200.24
CA GLN A 319 10.14 -77.04 -199.55
C GLN A 319 9.52 -77.50 -198.21
N GLU A 320 8.98 -78.73 -198.13
CA GLU A 320 8.54 -79.35 -196.87
C GLU A 320 9.70 -79.46 -195.86
N LEU A 321 10.89 -79.92 -196.29
CA LEU A 321 12.04 -80.11 -195.40
C LEU A 321 12.63 -78.77 -194.92
N LEU A 322 12.60 -77.72 -195.76
CA LEU A 322 12.89 -76.35 -195.35
C LEU A 322 11.84 -75.80 -194.37
N GLN A 323 10.57 -76.17 -194.55
CA GLN A 323 9.48 -75.78 -193.65
C GLN A 323 9.62 -76.45 -192.27
N GLU A 324 9.97 -77.74 -192.21
CA GLU A 324 10.32 -78.43 -190.94
C GLU A 324 11.47 -77.73 -190.22
N LYS A 325 12.57 -77.41 -190.93
CA LYS A 325 13.70 -76.65 -190.36
C LYS A 325 13.24 -75.31 -189.77
N SER A 326 12.42 -74.55 -190.50
CA SER A 326 11.90 -73.26 -190.02
C SER A 326 11.02 -73.39 -188.78
N SER A 327 10.26 -74.50 -188.67
CA SER A 327 9.42 -74.78 -187.50
C SER A 327 10.24 -75.13 -186.25
N LEU A 328 11.36 -75.83 -186.43
CA LEU A 328 12.30 -76.14 -185.35
C LEU A 328 13.10 -74.90 -184.91
N GLU A 329 13.51 -74.04 -185.84
CA GLU A 329 14.16 -72.76 -185.51
C GLU A 329 13.20 -71.82 -184.76
N MET A 330 11.92 -71.76 -185.17
CA MET A 330 10.87 -71.02 -184.45
C MET A 330 10.58 -71.63 -183.06
N SER A 331 10.53 -72.96 -182.94
CA SER A 331 10.36 -73.65 -181.65
C SER A 331 11.50 -73.35 -180.68
N LEU A 332 12.75 -73.39 -181.15
CA LEU A 332 13.92 -73.03 -180.37
C LEU A 332 13.85 -71.58 -179.87
N GLU A 333 13.46 -70.63 -180.73
CA GLU A 333 13.35 -69.22 -180.33
C GLU A 333 12.19 -68.96 -179.35
N ASN A 334 11.07 -69.68 -179.48
CA ASN A 334 9.99 -69.65 -178.49
C ASN A 334 10.49 -70.13 -177.11
N THR A 335 11.22 -71.26 -177.03
CA THR A 335 11.78 -71.72 -175.74
C THR A 335 12.80 -70.76 -175.14
N ARG A 336 13.53 -69.98 -175.97
CA ARG A 336 14.40 -68.90 -175.49
C ARG A 336 13.60 -67.72 -174.92
N ALA A 337 12.53 -67.30 -175.60
CA ALA A 337 11.63 -66.25 -175.12
C ALA A 337 10.95 -66.63 -173.80
N GLU A 338 10.51 -67.89 -173.68
CA GLU A 338 9.97 -68.46 -172.44
C GLU A 338 11.01 -68.46 -171.31
N LEU A 339 12.23 -68.94 -171.56
CA LEU A 339 13.32 -68.92 -170.57
C LEU A 339 13.72 -67.50 -170.16
N LEU A 340 13.69 -66.52 -171.07
CA LEU A 340 13.92 -65.12 -170.76
C LEU A 340 12.80 -64.54 -169.89
N SER A 341 11.53 -64.84 -170.21
CA SER A 341 10.37 -64.45 -169.40
C SER A 341 10.43 -65.04 -167.98
N VAL A 342 10.73 -66.34 -167.85
CA VAL A 342 10.93 -66.99 -166.55
C VAL A 342 12.09 -66.33 -165.79
N ARG A 343 13.18 -65.95 -166.48
CA ARG A 343 14.33 -65.26 -165.85
C ARG A 343 13.99 -63.85 -165.39
N THR A 344 13.22 -63.05 -166.15
CA THR A 344 12.80 -61.70 -165.71
C THR A 344 11.83 -61.81 -164.53
N ASN A 345 10.81 -62.67 -164.61
CA ASN A 345 9.87 -62.89 -163.52
C ASN A 345 10.58 -63.39 -162.23
N HIS A 346 11.65 -64.18 -162.37
CA HIS A 346 12.50 -64.56 -161.24
C HIS A 346 13.32 -63.38 -160.69
N ALA A 347 13.90 -62.54 -161.55
CA ALA A 347 14.63 -61.34 -161.11
C ALA A 347 13.71 -60.32 -160.41
N ASP A 348 12.47 -60.14 -160.88
CA ASP A 348 11.49 -59.25 -160.28
C ASP A 348 11.01 -59.78 -158.91
N THR A 349 10.78 -61.09 -158.79
CA THR A 349 10.43 -61.71 -157.50
C THR A 349 11.58 -61.65 -156.49
N VAL A 350 12.83 -61.86 -156.92
CA VAL A 350 14.02 -61.65 -156.07
C VAL A 350 14.13 -60.18 -155.64
N SER A 351 14.01 -59.23 -156.56
CA SER A 351 14.07 -57.78 -156.26
C SER A 351 12.98 -57.36 -155.27
N SER A 352 11.77 -57.94 -155.39
CA SER A 352 10.67 -57.71 -154.45
C SER A 352 10.97 -58.27 -153.05
N MET A 353 11.58 -59.46 -152.98
CA MET A 353 12.04 -60.07 -151.71
C MET A 353 13.17 -59.26 -151.07
N GLU A 354 14.17 -58.81 -151.83
CA GLU A 354 15.26 -57.96 -151.34
C GLU A 354 14.74 -56.62 -150.81
N ALA A 355 13.79 -56.00 -151.50
CA ALA A 355 13.11 -54.79 -151.02
C ALA A 355 12.26 -55.06 -149.77
N GLN A 356 11.64 -56.24 -149.64
CA GLN A 356 10.91 -56.64 -148.43
C GLN A 356 11.86 -56.89 -147.24
N VAL A 357 12.97 -57.60 -147.45
CA VAL A 357 14.02 -57.79 -146.45
C VAL A 357 14.56 -56.44 -145.98
N SER A 358 14.85 -55.52 -146.91
CA SER A 358 15.31 -54.17 -146.60
C SER A 358 14.31 -53.38 -145.73
N ARG A 359 13.01 -53.43 -146.06
CA ARG A 359 11.94 -52.83 -145.24
C ARG A 359 11.85 -53.47 -143.84
N MET A 360 11.97 -54.79 -143.76
CA MET A 360 12.00 -55.52 -142.48
C MET A 360 13.22 -55.15 -141.64
N SER A 361 14.42 -55.05 -142.23
CA SER A 361 15.63 -54.63 -141.53
C SER A 361 15.51 -53.20 -140.98
N CYS A 362 14.89 -52.28 -141.73
CA CYS A 362 14.61 -50.91 -141.25
C CYS A 362 13.66 -50.93 -140.04
N SER A 363 12.52 -51.62 -140.15
CA SER A 363 11.53 -51.74 -139.08
C SER A 363 12.09 -52.45 -137.82
N ILE A 364 12.94 -53.47 -137.98
CA ILE A 364 13.66 -54.11 -136.87
C ILE A 364 14.60 -53.10 -136.19
N SER A 365 15.32 -52.27 -136.94
CA SER A 365 16.23 -51.25 -136.39
C SER A 365 15.46 -50.15 -135.63
N GLU A 366 14.32 -49.73 -136.15
CA GLU A 366 13.40 -48.79 -135.49
C GLU A 366 12.87 -49.36 -134.17
N LEU A 367 12.38 -50.61 -134.19
CA LEU A 367 11.90 -51.30 -132.98
C LEU A 367 13.02 -51.51 -131.94
N GLN A 368 14.25 -51.82 -132.36
CA GLN A 368 15.41 -51.92 -131.47
C GLN A 368 15.77 -50.58 -130.82
N ASN A 369 15.71 -49.47 -131.57
CA ASN A 369 15.93 -48.12 -131.01
C ASN A 369 14.81 -47.71 -130.05
N LEU A 370 13.55 -48.00 -130.39
CA LEU A 370 12.40 -47.69 -129.54
C LEU A 370 12.39 -48.53 -128.26
N LEU A 371 12.76 -49.82 -128.34
CA LEU A 371 13.00 -50.67 -127.18
C LEU A 371 14.11 -50.10 -126.29
N ARG A 372 15.26 -49.70 -126.86
CA ARG A 372 16.37 -49.11 -126.10
C ARG A 372 15.93 -47.85 -125.33
N HIS A 373 15.18 -46.95 -125.97
CA HIS A 373 14.64 -45.77 -125.28
C HIS A 373 13.58 -46.11 -124.22
N LYS A 374 12.79 -47.18 -124.40
CA LYS A 374 11.90 -47.69 -123.34
C LYS A 374 12.68 -48.30 -122.17
N GLU A 375 13.76 -49.02 -122.43
CA GLU A 375 14.66 -49.53 -121.39
C GLU A 375 15.39 -48.41 -120.64
N GLU A 376 15.92 -47.42 -121.35
CA GLU A 376 16.61 -46.24 -120.80
C GLU A 376 15.66 -45.40 -119.92
N SER A 377 14.47 -45.08 -120.42
CA SER A 377 13.46 -44.37 -119.61
C SER A 377 13.02 -45.20 -118.40
N SER A 378 12.78 -46.50 -118.56
CA SER A 378 12.44 -47.41 -117.44
C SER A 378 13.61 -47.65 -116.48
N ARG A 379 14.85 -47.38 -116.88
CA ARG A 379 16.03 -47.37 -116.01
C ARG A 379 16.10 -46.06 -115.23
N ALA A 380 15.98 -44.92 -115.91
CA ALA A 380 15.96 -43.60 -115.27
C ALA A 380 14.77 -43.39 -114.31
N TYR A 381 13.60 -43.98 -114.59
CA TYR A 381 12.48 -44.01 -113.63
C TYR A 381 12.81 -44.83 -112.39
N ARG A 382 13.44 -46.01 -112.53
CA ARG A 382 13.89 -46.82 -111.38
C ARG A 382 14.97 -46.12 -110.58
N GLU A 383 16.01 -45.59 -111.22
CA GLU A 383 17.07 -44.82 -110.54
C GLU A 383 16.49 -43.64 -109.72
N ARG A 384 15.42 -42.98 -110.21
CA ARG A 384 14.70 -41.94 -109.46
C ARG A 384 13.87 -42.49 -108.30
N THR A 385 13.17 -43.62 -108.45
CA THR A 385 12.44 -44.23 -107.32
C THR A 385 13.40 -44.79 -106.27
N ASP A 386 14.49 -45.42 -106.68
CA ASP A 386 15.46 -46.07 -105.81
C ASP A 386 16.23 -45.02 -105.00
N THR A 387 16.59 -43.88 -105.61
CA THR A 387 17.16 -42.74 -104.88
C THR A 387 16.14 -42.02 -103.98
N GLN A 388 14.85 -42.00 -104.32
CA GLN A 388 13.80 -41.53 -103.40
C GLN A 388 13.62 -42.49 -102.21
N ILE A 389 13.61 -43.80 -102.44
CA ILE A 389 13.52 -44.83 -101.41
C ILE A 389 14.71 -44.72 -100.46
N ALA A 390 15.95 -44.69 -100.97
CA ALA A 390 17.14 -44.55 -100.13
C ALA A 390 17.15 -43.26 -99.28
N ASN A 391 16.68 -42.14 -99.83
CA ASN A 391 16.52 -40.89 -99.06
C ASN A 391 15.45 -41.00 -97.96
N LEU A 392 14.33 -41.71 -98.22
CA LEU A 392 13.29 -41.96 -97.22
C LEU A 392 13.77 -42.93 -96.14
N GLU A 393 14.48 -43.98 -96.51
CA GLU A 393 15.11 -44.93 -95.58
C GLU A 393 16.14 -44.24 -94.67
N GLN A 394 17.00 -43.37 -95.22
CA GLN A 394 17.91 -42.56 -94.41
C GLN A 394 17.13 -41.64 -93.44
N GLN A 395 16.08 -40.95 -93.90
CA GLN A 395 15.27 -40.11 -93.01
C GLN A 395 14.58 -40.92 -91.90
N VAL A 396 14.12 -42.14 -92.19
CA VAL A 396 13.55 -43.05 -91.18
C VAL A 396 14.63 -43.51 -90.19
N LEU A 397 15.83 -43.88 -90.66
CA LEU A 397 16.96 -44.24 -89.81
C LEU A 397 17.35 -43.08 -88.88
N GLU A 398 17.58 -41.89 -89.43
CA GLU A 398 17.90 -40.69 -88.65
C GLU A 398 16.82 -40.34 -87.62
N ARG A 399 15.54 -40.44 -87.98
CA ARG A 399 14.42 -40.25 -87.05
C ARG A 399 14.43 -41.32 -85.97
N SER A 400 14.69 -42.59 -86.31
CA SER A 400 14.78 -43.69 -85.33
C SER A 400 15.93 -43.51 -84.34
N GLU A 401 17.09 -42.99 -84.78
CA GLU A 401 18.19 -42.67 -83.86
C GLU A 401 17.87 -41.47 -82.97
N LYS A 402 17.26 -40.41 -83.54
CA LYS A 402 16.81 -39.23 -82.77
C LYS A 402 15.80 -39.67 -81.69
N LEU A 403 14.88 -40.58 -82.03
CA LEU A 403 13.92 -41.17 -81.10
C LEU A 403 14.62 -42.00 -80.00
N LYS A 404 15.54 -42.92 -80.36
CA LYS A 404 16.34 -43.69 -79.37
C LYS A 404 17.15 -42.81 -78.41
N ARG A 405 17.75 -41.71 -78.91
CA ARG A 405 18.45 -40.73 -78.08
C ARG A 405 17.50 -40.04 -77.10
N MET A 406 16.29 -39.70 -77.53
CA MET A 406 15.26 -39.12 -76.65
C MET A 406 14.73 -40.15 -75.63
N GLU A 407 14.54 -41.41 -76.01
CA GLU A 407 14.19 -42.50 -75.08
C GLU A 407 15.26 -42.67 -73.99
N GLN A 408 16.55 -42.66 -74.36
CA GLN A 408 17.67 -42.71 -73.41
C GLN A 408 17.60 -41.53 -72.42
N ILE A 409 17.51 -40.29 -72.91
CA ILE A 409 17.39 -39.09 -72.07
C ILE A 409 16.18 -39.17 -71.13
N ILE A 410 15.03 -39.64 -71.62
CA ILE A 410 13.82 -39.84 -70.80
C ILE A 410 14.07 -40.88 -69.70
N THR A 411 14.76 -41.99 -69.99
CA THR A 411 15.10 -42.99 -68.95
C THR A 411 16.12 -42.48 -67.93
N GLU A 412 17.08 -41.64 -68.33
CA GLU A 412 18.05 -41.00 -67.44
C GLU A 412 17.38 -39.95 -66.54
N GLU A 413 16.49 -39.11 -67.09
CA GLU A 413 15.64 -38.19 -66.33
C GLU A 413 14.71 -38.93 -65.36
N GLN A 414 14.14 -40.07 -65.77
CA GLN A 414 13.26 -40.84 -64.90
C GLN A 414 14.04 -41.43 -63.71
N GLN A 415 15.23 -41.99 -63.96
CA GLN A 415 16.12 -42.47 -62.90
C GLN A 415 16.61 -41.35 -61.97
N SER A 416 16.87 -40.13 -62.47
CA SER A 416 17.27 -39.01 -61.61
C SER A 416 16.11 -38.52 -60.74
N LYS A 417 14.89 -38.46 -61.28
CA LYS A 417 13.66 -38.15 -60.53
C LYS A 417 13.34 -39.22 -59.48
N GLU A 418 13.63 -40.49 -59.76
CA GLU A 418 13.46 -41.59 -58.80
C GLU A 418 14.50 -41.56 -57.67
N LYS A 419 15.77 -41.22 -57.97
CA LYS A 419 16.82 -40.97 -56.95
C LYS A 419 16.46 -39.79 -56.04
N LEU A 420 16.14 -38.64 -56.63
CA LEU A 420 15.71 -37.44 -55.89
C LEU A 420 14.46 -37.71 -55.02
N ARG A 421 13.51 -38.51 -55.52
CA ARG A 421 12.36 -38.96 -54.73
C ARG A 421 12.78 -39.82 -53.55
N GLY A 422 13.70 -40.76 -53.76
CA GLY A 422 14.26 -41.62 -52.71
C GLY A 422 14.96 -40.81 -51.63
N GLU A 423 15.87 -39.91 -52.03
CA GLU A 423 16.59 -38.97 -51.17
C GLU A 423 15.61 -38.10 -50.35
N TRP A 424 14.61 -37.49 -51.00
CA TRP A 424 13.58 -36.72 -50.32
C TRP A 424 12.75 -37.56 -49.34
N THR A 425 12.40 -38.81 -49.67
CA THR A 425 11.69 -39.68 -48.72
C THR A 425 12.56 -40.11 -47.53
N ALA A 426 13.87 -40.25 -47.72
CA ALA A 426 14.81 -40.56 -46.64
C ALA A 426 15.01 -39.37 -45.71
N GLU A 427 15.23 -38.17 -46.26
CA GLU A 427 15.34 -36.93 -45.47
C GLU A 427 14.02 -36.64 -44.73
N LYS A 428 12.87 -36.82 -45.38
CA LYS A 428 11.58 -36.71 -44.69
C LYS A 428 11.47 -37.71 -43.53
N ALA A 429 11.82 -38.98 -43.72
CA ALA A 429 11.76 -39.97 -42.65
C ALA A 429 12.71 -39.64 -41.48
N PHE A 430 13.87 -39.04 -41.77
CA PHE A 430 14.81 -38.55 -40.76
C PHE A 430 14.26 -37.34 -39.97
N LEU A 431 13.62 -36.38 -40.66
CA LEU A 431 12.96 -35.24 -40.01
C LEU A 431 11.73 -35.68 -39.20
N ASP A 432 10.88 -36.56 -39.75
CA ASP A 432 9.75 -37.17 -39.04
C ASP A 432 10.26 -37.91 -37.76
N GLN A 433 11.42 -38.58 -37.82
CA GLN A 433 12.05 -39.23 -36.65
C GLN A 433 12.58 -38.21 -35.63
N GLN A 434 13.20 -37.11 -36.06
CA GLN A 434 13.63 -36.03 -35.14
C GLN A 434 12.45 -35.36 -34.43
N LEU A 435 11.34 -35.14 -35.15
CA LEU A 435 10.12 -34.59 -34.57
C LEU A 435 9.56 -35.50 -33.47
N CYS A 436 9.42 -36.81 -33.74
CA CYS A 436 8.99 -37.78 -32.72
C CYS A 436 9.90 -37.79 -31.47
N LEU A 437 11.23 -37.62 -31.63
CA LEU A 437 12.17 -37.54 -30.51
C LEU A 437 12.04 -36.21 -29.73
N LEU A 438 11.78 -35.10 -30.40
CA LEU A 438 11.52 -33.80 -29.79
C LEU A 438 10.18 -33.78 -29.04
N GLU A 439 9.14 -34.40 -29.60
CA GLU A 439 7.84 -34.60 -28.98
C GLU A 439 7.93 -35.51 -27.74
N GLN A 440 8.66 -36.63 -27.81
CA GLN A 440 8.91 -37.45 -26.62
C GLN A 440 9.64 -36.64 -25.54
N GLN A 441 10.69 -35.90 -25.90
CA GLN A 441 11.41 -35.06 -24.94
C GLN A 441 10.56 -33.94 -24.35
N SER A 442 9.64 -33.34 -25.12
CA SER A 442 8.75 -32.30 -24.60
C SER A 442 7.68 -32.91 -23.68
N GLN A 443 7.08 -34.04 -24.06
CA GLN A 443 6.12 -34.78 -23.24
C GLN A 443 6.74 -35.25 -21.91
N GLU A 444 7.97 -35.79 -21.93
CA GLU A 444 8.67 -36.15 -20.70
C GLU A 444 8.99 -34.94 -19.81
N LYS A 445 9.32 -33.78 -20.40
CA LYS A 445 9.53 -32.52 -19.64
C LYS A 445 8.21 -32.04 -19.03
N VAL A 446 7.10 -32.14 -19.76
CA VAL A 446 5.75 -31.85 -19.28
C VAL A 446 5.41 -32.75 -18.10
N SER A 447 5.47 -34.07 -18.22
CA SER A 447 5.14 -34.98 -17.12
C SER A 447 6.09 -34.90 -15.92
N ARG A 448 7.36 -34.53 -16.13
CA ARG A 448 8.28 -34.17 -15.04
C ARG A 448 7.89 -32.86 -14.34
N MET A 449 7.31 -31.90 -15.04
CA MET A 449 6.80 -30.65 -14.44
C MET A 449 5.43 -30.85 -13.78
N GLU A 450 4.53 -31.64 -14.37
CA GLU A 450 3.25 -32.06 -13.78
C GLU A 450 3.48 -32.77 -12.45
N GLY A 451 4.41 -33.74 -12.39
CA GLY A 451 4.79 -34.42 -11.15
C GLY A 451 5.37 -33.50 -10.08
N ARG A 452 6.06 -32.41 -10.47
CA ARG A 452 6.52 -31.38 -9.52
C ARG A 452 5.37 -30.49 -9.04
N VAL A 453 4.41 -30.17 -9.91
CA VAL A 453 3.21 -29.40 -9.56
C VAL A 453 2.33 -30.18 -8.59
N THR A 454 2.13 -31.49 -8.79
CA THR A 454 1.34 -32.31 -7.87
C THR A 454 2.02 -32.46 -6.50
N CYS A 455 3.35 -32.66 -6.45
CA CYS A 455 4.09 -32.63 -5.18
C CYS A 455 3.95 -31.27 -4.45
N LEU A 456 4.10 -30.15 -5.16
CA LEU A 456 3.93 -28.83 -4.57
C LEU A 456 2.47 -28.55 -4.14
N GLN A 457 1.49 -29.17 -4.79
CA GLN A 457 0.09 -29.11 -4.38
C GLN A 457 -0.18 -29.96 -3.13
N THR A 458 0.44 -31.15 -2.99
CA THR A 458 0.35 -31.94 -1.74
C THR A 458 1.07 -31.26 -0.58
N ASP A 459 2.25 -30.67 -0.82
CA ASP A 459 2.99 -29.92 0.19
C ASP A 459 2.21 -28.68 0.65
N LYS A 460 1.58 -27.95 -0.29
CA LYS A 460 0.66 -26.86 0.03
C LYS A 460 -0.52 -27.34 0.86
N GLY A 461 -1.13 -28.48 0.53
CA GLY A 461 -2.20 -29.10 1.30
C GLY A 461 -1.79 -29.37 2.75
N MET A 462 -0.68 -30.09 2.95
CA MET A 462 -0.14 -30.38 4.28
C MET A 462 0.20 -29.11 5.08
N LEU A 463 0.67 -28.04 4.42
CA LEU A 463 0.91 -26.75 5.06
C LEU A 463 -0.39 -26.01 5.42
N GLN A 464 -1.44 -26.11 4.61
CA GLN A 464 -2.77 -25.57 4.93
C GLN A 464 -3.41 -26.32 6.11
N ASP A 465 -3.35 -27.65 6.11
CA ASP A 465 -3.79 -28.47 7.24
C ASP A 465 -3.02 -28.09 8.52
N ARG A 466 -1.70 -27.93 8.42
CA ARG A 466 -0.87 -27.50 9.55
C ARG A 466 -1.17 -26.08 10.03
N LEU A 467 -1.52 -25.16 9.13
CA LEU A 467 -1.97 -23.81 9.50
C LEU A 467 -3.30 -23.85 10.25
N THR A 468 -4.31 -24.58 9.76
CA THR A 468 -5.61 -24.67 10.45
C THR A 468 -5.52 -25.32 11.84
N GLU A 469 -4.64 -26.31 12.02
CA GLU A 469 -4.36 -26.89 13.36
C GLU A 469 -3.63 -25.89 14.27
N LEU A 470 -2.72 -25.04 13.74
CA LEU A 470 -2.09 -23.97 14.53
C LEU A 470 -3.05 -22.82 14.85
N GLU A 471 -3.96 -22.46 13.95
CA GLU A 471 -5.04 -21.49 14.17
C GLU A 471 -5.99 -22.00 15.26
N LYS A 472 -6.35 -23.29 15.23
CA LYS A 472 -7.12 -23.96 16.28
C LYS A 472 -6.40 -23.95 17.62
N GLN A 473 -5.09 -24.27 17.65
CA GLN A 473 -4.29 -24.18 18.88
C GLN A 473 -4.17 -22.73 19.41
N MET A 474 -4.10 -21.72 18.54
CA MET A 474 -4.21 -20.31 18.94
C MET A 474 -5.60 -19.97 19.49
N ALA A 475 -6.69 -20.46 18.90
CA ALA A 475 -8.04 -20.25 19.42
C ALA A 475 -8.23 -20.89 20.81
N GLU A 476 -7.77 -22.13 20.98
CA GLU A 476 -7.81 -22.86 22.25
C GLU A 476 -6.98 -22.12 23.33
N THR A 477 -5.73 -21.73 23.03
CA THR A 477 -4.89 -21.00 23.98
C THR A 477 -5.37 -19.58 24.28
N ASN A 478 -5.92 -18.85 23.29
CA ASN A 478 -6.57 -17.55 23.53
C ASN A 478 -7.82 -17.69 24.42
N SER A 479 -8.62 -18.75 24.25
CA SER A 479 -9.77 -19.01 25.13
C SER A 479 -9.34 -19.28 26.59
N LEU A 480 -8.23 -20.01 26.78
CA LEU A 480 -7.65 -20.26 28.10
C LEU A 480 -7.07 -18.98 28.71
N LEU A 481 -6.38 -18.15 27.92
CA LEU A 481 -5.88 -16.84 28.36
C LEU A 481 -7.03 -15.91 28.74
N GLN A 482 -8.14 -15.89 27.99
CA GLN A 482 -9.34 -15.14 28.33
C GLN A 482 -9.92 -15.63 29.66
N GLN A 483 -10.10 -16.94 29.84
CA GLN A 483 -10.58 -17.52 31.12
C GLN A 483 -9.69 -17.10 32.30
N ARG A 484 -8.36 -17.18 32.18
CA ARG A 484 -7.43 -16.72 33.22
C ARG A 484 -7.48 -15.20 33.44
N THR A 485 -7.75 -14.42 32.40
CA THR A 485 -7.92 -12.96 32.53
C THR A 485 -9.21 -12.62 33.27
N GLU A 486 -10.31 -13.32 32.98
CA GLU A 486 -11.58 -13.19 33.71
C GLU A 486 -11.46 -13.64 35.18
N GLU A 487 -10.75 -14.73 35.45
CA GLU A 487 -10.43 -15.16 36.82
C GLU A 487 -9.61 -14.10 37.57
N LEU A 488 -8.54 -13.57 36.96
CA LEU A 488 -7.74 -12.50 37.55
C LEU A 488 -8.57 -11.23 37.79
N GLN A 489 -9.48 -10.88 36.89
CA GLN A 489 -10.43 -9.78 37.10
C GLN A 489 -11.36 -10.05 38.28
N ARG A 490 -11.94 -11.25 38.40
CA ARG A 490 -12.78 -11.65 39.55
C ARG A 490 -11.99 -11.54 40.86
N CYS A 491 -10.80 -12.13 40.94
CA CYS A 491 -9.93 -12.03 42.12
C CYS A 491 -9.50 -10.57 42.43
N THR A 492 -9.31 -9.72 41.40
CA THR A 492 -9.02 -8.29 41.60
C THR A 492 -10.25 -7.55 42.16
N THR A 493 -11.46 -7.83 41.66
CA THR A 493 -12.70 -7.24 42.22
C THR A 493 -12.99 -7.73 43.64
N GLU A 494 -12.65 -8.98 43.95
CA GLU A 494 -12.78 -9.55 45.31
C GLU A 494 -11.73 -8.97 46.26
N LEU A 495 -10.48 -8.82 45.83
CA LEU A 495 -9.45 -8.13 46.63
C LEU A 495 -9.82 -6.66 46.87
N ASN A 496 -10.39 -5.98 45.87
CA ASN A 496 -10.87 -4.61 46.02
C ASN A 496 -12.07 -4.52 46.97
N SER A 497 -13.01 -5.46 46.94
CA SER A 497 -14.15 -5.46 47.88
C SER A 497 -13.73 -5.83 49.31
N GLN A 498 -12.78 -6.76 49.47
CA GLN A 498 -12.12 -7.03 50.75
C GLN A 498 -11.35 -5.79 51.25
N LEU A 499 -10.71 -5.03 50.35
CA LEU A 499 -10.03 -3.78 50.69
C LEU A 499 -11.04 -2.70 51.14
N THR A 500 -12.17 -2.52 50.45
CA THR A 500 -13.21 -1.57 50.90
C THR A 500 -13.76 -1.98 52.27
N VAL A 501 -14.08 -3.26 52.48
CA VAL A 501 -14.52 -3.79 53.78
C VAL A 501 -13.46 -3.56 54.86
N ASN A 502 -12.17 -3.78 54.57
CA ASN A 502 -11.09 -3.48 55.50
C ASN A 502 -10.96 -1.97 55.79
N THR A 503 -11.22 -1.09 54.83
CA THR A 503 -11.28 0.37 55.10
C THR A 503 -12.51 0.78 55.89
N ASP A 504 -13.65 0.09 55.74
CA ASP A 504 -14.87 0.33 56.51
C ASP A 504 -14.74 -0.18 57.95
N ILE A 505 -14.10 -1.34 58.14
CA ILE A 505 -13.67 -1.85 59.46
C ILE A 505 -12.68 -0.87 60.10
N SER A 506 -11.70 -0.37 59.34
CA SER A 506 -10.74 0.63 59.84
C SER A 506 -11.43 1.95 60.22
N ARG A 507 -12.45 2.37 59.46
CA ARG A 507 -13.25 3.57 59.75
C ARG A 507 -14.08 3.39 61.02
N SER A 508 -14.82 2.31 61.15
CA SER A 508 -15.62 2.00 62.35
C SER A 508 -14.75 1.75 63.60
N LEU A 509 -13.54 1.21 63.45
CA LEU A 509 -12.54 1.15 64.53
C LEU A 509 -12.02 2.55 64.93
N ASN A 510 -11.85 3.47 63.96
CA ASN A 510 -11.51 4.86 64.25
C ASN A 510 -12.69 5.66 64.86
N GLU A 511 -13.93 5.39 64.42
CA GLU A 511 -15.15 6.01 64.97
C GLU A 511 -15.41 5.54 66.42
N THR A 512 -15.30 4.24 66.70
CA THR A 512 -15.40 3.72 68.07
C THR A 512 -14.23 4.14 68.95
N ARG A 513 -13.03 4.34 68.36
CA ARG A 513 -11.91 4.99 69.04
C ARG A 513 -12.20 6.45 69.37
N GLN A 514 -12.74 7.23 68.43
CA GLN A 514 -13.13 8.63 68.67
C GLN A 514 -14.19 8.70 69.76
N GLN A 515 -15.25 7.90 69.69
CA GLN A 515 -16.27 7.78 70.74
C GLN A 515 -15.67 7.44 72.11
N LYS A 516 -14.65 6.58 72.16
CA LYS A 516 -13.92 6.29 73.40
C LYS A 516 -13.12 7.51 73.88
N GLU A 517 -12.44 8.23 73.00
CA GLU A 517 -11.66 9.42 73.34
C GLU A 517 -12.59 10.58 73.79
N ASP A 518 -13.76 10.73 73.17
CA ASP A 518 -14.83 11.68 73.55
C ASP A 518 -15.45 11.31 74.91
N LEU A 519 -15.77 10.03 75.15
CA LEU A 519 -16.24 9.55 76.46
C LEU A 519 -15.17 9.69 77.54
N GLN A 520 -13.89 9.53 77.19
CA GLN A 520 -12.78 9.74 78.10
C GLN A 520 -12.57 11.23 78.42
N ALA A 521 -12.86 12.13 77.46
CA ALA A 521 -12.92 13.57 77.70
C ALA A 521 -14.10 13.93 78.62
N GLN A 522 -15.30 13.40 78.37
CA GLN A 522 -16.47 13.59 79.27
C GLN A 522 -16.22 13.06 80.68
N VAL A 523 -15.54 11.92 80.83
CA VAL A 523 -15.10 11.41 82.14
C VAL A 523 -14.04 12.32 82.78
N GLY A 524 -13.20 12.99 81.99
CA GLY A 524 -12.32 14.06 82.45
C GLY A 524 -13.09 15.26 82.99
N GLU A 525 -14.00 15.82 82.18
CA GLU A 525 -14.87 16.94 82.54
C GLU A 525 -15.72 16.65 83.79
N LEU A 526 -16.28 15.43 83.90
CA LEU A 526 -17.02 14.99 85.09
C LEU A 526 -16.11 14.82 86.33
N ASN A 527 -14.86 14.40 86.17
CA ASN A 527 -13.89 14.35 87.27
C ASN A 527 -13.43 15.75 87.71
N ASP A 528 -13.29 16.68 86.77
CA ASP A 528 -12.92 18.06 87.05
C ASP A 528 -14.10 18.83 87.67
N ALA A 529 -15.33 18.63 87.19
CA ALA A 529 -16.55 19.11 87.84
C ALA A 529 -16.73 18.51 89.25
N LEU A 530 -16.43 17.23 89.43
CA LEU A 530 -16.42 16.58 90.76
C LEU A 530 -15.30 17.13 91.66
N ARG A 531 -14.15 17.53 91.10
CA ARG A 531 -13.05 18.18 91.85
C ARG A 531 -13.45 19.59 92.27
N ASN A 532 -14.05 20.36 91.37
CA ASN A 532 -14.56 21.70 91.63
C ASN A 532 -15.67 21.66 92.68
N SER A 533 -16.66 20.76 92.53
CA SER A 533 -17.71 20.55 93.52
C SER A 533 -17.15 20.09 94.88
N LYS A 534 -16.09 19.27 94.92
CA LYS A 534 -15.38 18.95 96.18
C LYS A 534 -14.65 20.15 96.78
N GLN A 535 -14.11 21.06 95.96
CA GLN A 535 -13.52 22.31 96.43
C GLN A 535 -14.59 23.29 96.92
N GLU A 536 -15.75 23.37 96.27
CA GLU A 536 -16.91 24.13 96.71
C GLU A 536 -17.48 23.59 98.03
N VAL A 537 -17.62 22.26 98.17
CA VAL A 537 -18.01 21.63 99.45
C VAL A 537 -16.97 21.90 100.53
N PHE A 538 -15.67 21.95 100.20
CA PHE A 538 -14.61 22.32 101.15
C PHE A 538 -14.66 23.80 101.55
N THR A 539 -14.90 24.73 100.62
CA THR A 539 -15.06 26.15 100.97
C THR A 539 -16.37 26.41 101.72
N ILE A 540 -17.47 25.77 101.34
CA ILE A 540 -18.74 25.81 102.08
C ILE A 540 -18.54 25.27 103.49
N SER A 541 -17.92 24.09 103.65
CA SER A 541 -17.61 23.50 104.97
C SER A 541 -16.74 24.43 105.82
N LYS A 542 -15.77 25.14 105.23
CA LYS A 542 -14.96 26.15 105.93
C LYS A 542 -15.76 27.40 106.30
N THR A 543 -16.71 27.85 105.47
CA THR A 543 -17.64 28.92 105.87
C THR A 543 -18.63 28.44 106.94
N LEU A 544 -18.97 27.15 106.96
CA LEU A 544 -19.85 26.56 107.95
C LEU A 544 -19.13 26.46 109.30
N SER A 545 -17.86 26.05 109.35
CA SER A 545 -17.07 26.08 110.60
C SER A 545 -16.88 27.50 111.15
N LEU A 546 -16.70 28.50 110.28
CA LEU A 546 -16.70 29.92 110.70
C LEU A 546 -18.07 30.35 111.25
N ARG A 547 -19.18 29.83 110.72
CA ARG A 547 -20.53 30.06 111.27
C ARG A 547 -20.79 29.28 112.56
N GLU A 548 -20.16 28.14 112.77
CA GLU A 548 -20.20 27.40 114.03
C GLU A 548 -19.39 28.14 115.11
N GLU A 549 -18.26 28.75 114.75
CA GLU A 549 -17.50 29.68 115.61
C GLU A 549 -18.34 30.95 115.93
N ASP A 550 -18.97 31.60 114.94
CA ASP A 550 -19.91 32.72 115.17
C ASP A 550 -21.01 32.32 116.16
N VAL A 551 -21.66 31.17 115.95
CA VAL A 551 -22.73 30.65 116.81
C VAL A 551 -22.20 30.31 118.21
N GLY A 552 -20.96 29.85 118.34
CA GLY A 552 -20.28 29.69 119.63
C GLY A 552 -20.18 31.01 120.39
N THR A 553 -19.71 32.08 119.73
CA THR A 553 -19.64 33.41 120.38
C THR A 553 -21.00 33.94 120.79
N LEU A 554 -22.05 33.72 119.98
CA LEU A 554 -23.43 34.09 120.32
C LEU A 554 -24.00 33.24 121.47
N GLN A 555 -23.64 31.97 121.58
CA GLN A 555 -24.02 31.13 122.73
C GLN A 555 -23.34 31.57 124.02
N ASP A 556 -22.09 32.05 123.95
CA ASP A 556 -21.38 32.59 125.12
C ASP A 556 -21.88 33.99 125.49
N GLU A 557 -22.27 34.85 124.53
CA GLU A 557 -22.99 36.10 124.81
C GLU A 557 -24.35 35.83 125.47
N VAL A 558 -25.13 34.87 124.97
CA VAL A 558 -26.41 34.47 125.59
C VAL A 558 -26.20 33.93 126.99
N ARG A 559 -25.14 33.15 127.24
CA ARG A 559 -24.78 32.68 128.59
C ARG A 559 -24.42 33.85 129.52
N CYS A 560 -23.62 34.79 129.04
CA CYS A 560 -23.26 36.00 129.79
C CYS A 560 -24.47 36.93 130.07
N GLN A 561 -25.50 36.92 129.22
CA GLN A 561 -26.79 37.58 129.46
C GLN A 561 -27.63 36.81 130.50
N GLN A 562 -27.61 35.47 130.48
CA GLN A 562 -28.27 34.62 131.46
C GLN A 562 -27.65 34.75 132.86
N ASP A 563 -26.32 34.80 132.97
CA ASP A 563 -25.61 35.04 134.23
C ASP A 563 -25.93 36.44 134.79
N ARG A 564 -26.06 37.46 133.93
CA ARG A 564 -26.53 38.80 134.33
C ARG A 564 -27.98 38.81 134.79
N LEU A 565 -28.87 38.05 134.15
CA LEU A 565 -30.26 37.89 134.60
C LEU A 565 -30.32 37.17 135.96
N MET A 566 -29.49 36.16 136.20
CA MET A 566 -29.37 35.52 137.51
C MET A 566 -28.91 36.51 138.59
N SER A 567 -27.88 37.33 138.31
CA SER A 567 -27.43 38.39 139.23
C SER A 567 -28.56 39.37 139.59
N LEU A 568 -29.33 39.85 138.60
CA LEU A 568 -30.48 40.74 138.83
C LEU A 568 -31.63 40.03 139.56
N GLN A 569 -31.79 38.71 139.37
CA GLN A 569 -32.78 37.90 140.08
C GLN A 569 -32.41 37.66 141.55
N GLU A 570 -31.11 37.62 141.87
CA GLU A 570 -30.61 37.59 143.25
C GLU A 570 -30.67 38.97 143.93
N GLU A 571 -30.32 40.05 143.22
CA GLU A 571 -30.49 41.43 143.73
C GLU A 571 -31.96 41.75 144.04
N THR A 572 -32.88 41.44 143.12
CA THR A 572 -34.33 41.61 143.35
C THR A 572 -34.91 40.63 144.38
N LYS A 573 -34.15 39.62 144.82
CA LYS A 573 -34.50 38.81 146.00
C LYS A 573 -33.99 39.48 147.28
N CYS A 574 -32.73 39.91 147.31
CA CYS A 574 -32.12 40.64 148.42
C CYS A 574 -32.92 41.88 148.83
N VAL A 575 -33.42 42.68 147.87
CA VAL A 575 -34.27 43.84 148.13
C VAL A 575 -35.63 43.47 148.73
N ARG A 576 -36.21 42.31 148.39
CA ARG A 576 -37.44 41.80 149.00
C ARG A 576 -37.22 41.35 150.44
N ASP A 577 -36.15 40.59 150.68
CA ASP A 577 -35.79 40.11 152.01
C ASP A 577 -35.50 41.28 152.98
N GLN A 578 -34.89 42.37 152.48
CA GLN A 578 -34.68 43.62 153.24
C GLN A 578 -35.99 44.37 153.56
N LEU A 579 -36.92 44.50 152.61
CA LEU A 579 -38.22 45.12 152.86
C LEU A 579 -39.04 44.32 153.88
N GLN A 580 -39.03 42.99 153.79
CA GLN A 580 -39.77 42.13 154.71
C GLN A 580 -39.20 42.15 156.14
N GLN A 581 -37.87 42.28 156.30
CA GLN A 581 -37.27 42.52 157.61
C GLN A 581 -37.61 43.90 158.17
N MET A 582 -37.63 44.94 157.33
CA MET A 582 -38.06 46.29 157.72
C MET A 582 -39.49 46.30 158.26
N GLU A 583 -40.45 45.64 157.60
CA GLU A 583 -41.85 45.59 158.06
C GLU A 583 -41.98 44.93 159.45
N VAL A 584 -41.36 43.77 159.65
CA VAL A 584 -41.39 43.04 160.93
C VAL A 584 -40.74 43.85 162.05
N HIS A 585 -39.70 44.65 161.75
CA HIS A 585 -39.03 45.48 162.75
C HIS A 585 -39.99 46.52 163.35
N LYS A 586 -40.74 47.26 162.53
CA LYS A 586 -41.59 48.37 163.02
C LYS A 586 -42.96 47.92 163.50
N ASP A 587 -43.46 46.79 163.02
CA ASP A 587 -44.60 46.10 163.67
C ASP A 587 -44.21 45.51 165.04
N SER A 588 -42.92 45.41 165.37
CA SER A 588 -42.45 45.18 166.75
C SER A 588 -42.34 46.50 167.54
N GLN A 589 -41.80 47.57 166.94
CA GLN A 589 -41.71 48.90 167.59
C GLN A 589 -43.11 49.45 167.95
N LEU A 590 -44.08 49.36 167.05
CA LEU A 590 -45.49 49.76 167.27
C LEU A 590 -46.21 48.94 168.36
N ARG A 591 -45.68 47.78 168.77
CA ARG A 591 -46.15 47.05 169.95
C ARG A 591 -45.42 47.49 171.21
N SER A 592 -44.09 47.61 171.16
CA SER A 592 -43.27 48.13 172.26
C SER A 592 -43.78 49.49 172.75
N VAL A 593 -43.97 50.46 171.84
CA VAL A 593 -44.47 51.80 172.15
C VAL A 593 -45.90 51.79 172.72
N ARG A 594 -46.75 50.82 172.33
CA ARG A 594 -48.11 50.68 172.90
C ARG A 594 -48.11 50.09 174.30
N GLU A 595 -47.20 49.17 174.61
CA GLU A 595 -47.03 48.61 175.95
C GLU A 595 -46.31 49.60 176.87
N GLU A 596 -45.28 50.29 176.37
CA GLU A 596 -44.54 51.34 177.08
C GLU A 596 -45.44 52.55 177.43
N LEU A 597 -46.32 53.01 176.54
CA LEU A 597 -47.27 54.08 176.84
C LEU A 597 -48.28 53.66 177.94
N LEU A 598 -48.66 52.38 177.97
CA LEU A 598 -49.57 51.83 178.99
C LEU A 598 -48.86 51.71 180.35
N VAL A 599 -47.58 51.34 180.36
CA VAL A 599 -46.72 51.34 181.56
C VAL A 599 -46.43 52.77 182.04
N GLN A 600 -46.15 53.72 181.15
CA GLN A 600 -45.97 55.14 181.52
C GLN A 600 -47.26 55.71 182.13
N THR A 601 -48.44 55.38 181.59
CA THR A 601 -49.73 55.79 182.16
C THR A 601 -49.84 55.34 183.63
N GLN A 602 -49.46 54.10 183.96
CA GLN A 602 -49.45 53.60 185.35
C GLN A 602 -48.33 54.19 186.22
N GLN A 603 -47.19 54.57 185.63
CA GLN A 603 -46.10 55.22 186.38
C GLN A 603 -46.42 56.69 186.71
N VAL A 604 -47.12 57.42 185.84
CA VAL A 604 -47.57 58.80 186.12
C VAL A 604 -48.51 58.83 187.33
N ASP A 605 -49.51 57.96 187.39
CA ASP A 605 -50.40 57.82 188.56
C ASP A 605 -49.61 57.52 189.86
N SER A 606 -48.55 56.71 189.77
CA SER A 606 -47.67 56.42 190.92
C SER A 606 -46.80 57.61 191.33
N CYS A 607 -46.36 58.45 190.39
CA CYS A 607 -45.59 59.66 190.65
C CYS A 607 -46.46 60.78 191.21
N GLN A 608 -47.70 60.94 190.73
CA GLN A 608 -48.69 61.90 191.20
C GLN A 608 -48.81 61.87 192.74
N ALA A 609 -48.89 60.66 193.31
CA ALA A 609 -49.04 60.45 194.76
C ALA A 609 -47.79 60.79 195.60
N ARG A 610 -46.58 60.80 195.01
CA ARG A 610 -45.35 61.20 195.73
C ARG A 610 -45.00 62.68 195.52
N ILE A 611 -45.38 63.24 194.38
CA ILE A 611 -45.23 64.67 194.08
C ILE A 611 -46.07 65.51 195.06
N SER A 612 -47.33 65.14 195.35
CA SER A 612 -48.18 65.83 196.34
C SER A 612 -47.64 65.83 197.79
N TYR A 613 -46.60 65.05 198.11
CA TYR A 613 -45.95 65.06 199.43
C TYR A 613 -44.66 65.89 199.48
N LEU A 614 -44.09 66.23 198.31
CA LEU A 614 -42.85 66.99 198.17
C LEU A 614 -43.12 68.41 197.63
N GLU A 615 -44.20 68.63 196.88
CA GLU A 615 -44.58 69.98 196.45
C GLU A 615 -44.95 70.89 197.62
N VAL A 616 -45.57 70.38 198.69
CA VAL A 616 -45.79 71.15 199.93
C VAL A 616 -44.47 71.57 200.61
N GLU A 617 -43.38 70.84 200.38
CA GLU A 617 -42.05 71.18 200.88
C GLU A 617 -41.37 72.22 199.95
N VAL A 618 -41.62 72.16 198.64
CA VAL A 618 -41.11 73.10 197.61
C VAL A 618 -41.91 74.41 197.52
N GLU A 619 -43.21 74.40 197.86
CA GLU A 619 -44.08 75.57 198.05
C GLU A 619 -43.51 76.58 199.07
N THR A 620 -42.51 76.18 199.87
CA THR A 620 -41.83 77.07 200.82
C THR A 620 -40.59 77.78 200.27
N LEU A 621 -40.02 77.35 199.12
CA LEU A 621 -38.68 77.81 198.67
C LEU A 621 -38.45 77.99 197.15
N THR A 622 -39.32 77.52 196.24
CA THR A 622 -39.11 77.68 194.78
C THR A 622 -40.20 78.50 194.09
N GLU A 623 -40.68 79.55 194.74
CA GLU A 623 -41.70 80.48 194.21
C GLU A 623 -41.17 81.42 193.08
N GLN A 624 -39.94 81.20 192.56
CA GLN A 624 -39.22 82.14 191.68
C GLN A 624 -38.33 81.49 190.58
N LEU A 625 -38.94 81.05 189.45
CA LEU A 625 -38.42 80.97 188.03
C LEU A 625 -37.96 79.62 187.33
N GLN A 626 -38.35 79.47 186.04
CA GLN A 626 -37.73 78.76 184.85
C GLN A 626 -38.06 77.27 184.41
N THR A 627 -37.94 76.95 183.07
CA THR A 627 -38.36 75.69 182.35
C THR A 627 -37.71 75.44 180.93
N PRO A 628 -37.56 74.18 180.42
CA PRO A 628 -37.79 73.74 178.99
C PRO A 628 -38.36 72.26 178.86
N GLU A 629 -38.34 71.39 177.80
CA GLU A 629 -37.78 71.25 176.41
C GLU A 629 -38.66 70.31 175.45
N VAL A 630 -38.13 69.56 174.43
CA VAL A 630 -38.80 69.16 173.12
C VAL A 630 -38.30 67.82 172.41
N CYS A 631 -39.01 67.24 171.36
CA CYS A 631 -38.66 66.20 170.25
C CYS A 631 -39.53 64.86 170.16
N GLU A 632 -39.69 63.96 169.12
CA GLU A 632 -39.52 63.75 167.61
C GLU A 632 -40.29 62.43 167.09
N GLU A 633 -40.21 61.91 165.80
CA GLU A 633 -41.16 60.90 165.15
C GLU A 633 -40.63 59.67 164.24
N ASP A 634 -41.51 58.73 163.71
CA ASP A 634 -41.20 57.35 163.09
C ASP A 634 -42.15 56.72 161.92
N GLN A 635 -42.34 55.36 161.68
CA GLN A 635 -42.83 54.68 160.37
C GLN A 635 -43.55 53.22 160.34
N ASN A 636 -44.34 52.76 159.27
CA ASN A 636 -44.55 51.35 158.63
C ASN A 636 -45.58 51.28 157.39
N GLY A 637 -46.11 50.22 156.64
CA GLY A 637 -46.13 48.70 156.45
C GLY A 637 -47.14 48.14 155.29
N SER A 638 -47.27 46.83 154.85
CA SER A 638 -48.08 46.34 153.63
C SER A 638 -48.72 44.84 153.49
N VAL A 639 -49.00 44.28 152.24
CA VAL A 639 -49.49 42.89 151.72
C VAL A 639 -50.99 42.59 151.25
N THR A 640 -51.29 41.86 150.10
CA THR A 640 -52.28 40.70 149.84
C THR A 640 -52.87 40.38 148.40
N VAL A 641 -52.92 39.07 148.03
CA VAL A 641 -53.95 38.19 147.34
C VAL A 641 -54.58 38.38 145.91
N ASP A 642 -55.17 39.49 145.48
CA ASP A 642 -56.33 39.49 144.52
C ASP A 642 -56.13 39.07 143.03
N ASP A 643 -54.93 38.66 142.58
CA ASP A 643 -54.59 38.49 141.15
C ASP A 643 -55.35 37.37 140.38
N LEU A 644 -55.91 36.38 141.07
CA LEU A 644 -56.43 35.16 140.43
C LEU A 644 -57.71 35.36 139.60
N ASP A 645 -58.62 36.23 140.06
CA ASP A 645 -59.98 36.35 139.54
C ASP A 645 -60.12 37.29 138.34
N HIS A 646 -59.07 38.04 137.99
CA HIS A 646 -59.10 38.95 136.84
C HIS A 646 -58.75 38.23 135.53
N ILE A 647 -57.73 37.35 135.55
CA ILE A 647 -57.23 36.65 134.36
C ILE A 647 -58.30 35.74 133.72
N GLN A 648 -59.19 35.14 134.52
CA GLN A 648 -60.30 34.32 134.00
C GLN A 648 -61.39 35.10 133.24
N ARG A 649 -61.46 36.44 133.38
CA ARG A 649 -62.39 37.27 132.61
C ARG A 649 -61.87 37.55 131.19
N ILE A 650 -60.61 37.99 131.09
CA ILE A 650 -59.98 38.42 129.83
C ILE A 650 -60.04 37.33 128.75
N ASN A 651 -59.93 36.06 129.14
CA ASN A 651 -59.93 34.94 128.19
C ASN A 651 -61.27 34.74 127.46
N ARG A 652 -62.41 35.19 128.00
CA ARG A 652 -63.71 35.15 127.29
C ARG A 652 -63.84 36.26 126.24
N ASP A 653 -63.32 37.45 126.51
CA ASP A 653 -63.43 38.60 125.61
C ASP A 653 -62.63 38.42 124.30
N LEU A 654 -61.57 37.61 124.34
CA LEU A 654 -60.74 37.31 123.15
C LEU A 654 -61.43 36.38 122.14
N GLU A 655 -62.25 35.42 122.61
CA GLU A 655 -63.04 34.56 121.70
C GLU A 655 -64.13 35.37 120.98
N GLN A 656 -64.74 36.33 121.67
CA GLN A 656 -65.75 37.24 121.11
C GLN A 656 -65.18 38.06 119.92
N GLN A 657 -63.98 38.64 120.07
CA GLN A 657 -63.37 39.52 119.06
C GLN A 657 -62.97 38.82 117.75
N LEU A 658 -62.79 37.49 117.76
CA LEU A 658 -62.53 36.71 116.54
C LEU A 658 -63.77 36.55 115.65
N GLY A 659 -64.99 36.67 116.22
CA GLY A 659 -66.23 36.72 115.45
C GLY A 659 -66.34 37.97 114.58
N ASP A 660 -66.15 39.14 115.18
CA ASP A 660 -66.40 40.44 114.54
C ASP A 660 -65.52 40.69 113.31
N LYS A 661 -64.23 40.33 113.37
CA LYS A 661 -63.27 40.66 112.28
C LYS A 661 -63.47 39.81 111.01
N ASN A 662 -64.08 38.62 111.12
CA ASN A 662 -64.53 37.88 109.93
C ASN A 662 -65.67 38.61 109.20
N GLN A 663 -66.43 39.46 109.89
CA GLN A 663 -67.47 40.29 109.28
C GLN A 663 -66.87 41.46 108.47
N THR A 664 -65.69 41.97 108.86
CA THR A 664 -64.93 43.00 108.11
C THR A 664 -64.47 42.52 106.73
N ILE A 665 -64.22 41.22 106.53
CA ILE A 665 -63.86 40.65 105.23
C ILE A 665 -64.98 40.89 104.19
N LYS A 666 -66.25 40.85 104.63
CA LYS A 666 -67.41 41.17 103.78
C LYS A 666 -67.50 42.66 103.41
N GLN A 667 -66.86 43.57 104.15
CA GLN A 667 -66.80 44.99 103.77
C GLN A 667 -65.79 45.24 102.64
N LEU A 668 -64.72 44.44 102.50
CA LEU A 668 -63.83 44.56 101.34
C LEU A 668 -64.44 43.95 100.07
N GLN A 669 -65.43 43.07 100.19
CA GLN A 669 -66.32 42.70 99.07
C GLN A 669 -67.17 43.89 98.57
N GLN A 670 -67.19 45.04 99.27
CA GLN A 670 -67.81 46.28 98.80
C GLN A 670 -66.89 47.11 97.88
N ARG A 671 -65.56 46.86 97.87
CA ARG A 671 -64.61 47.52 96.94
C ARG A 671 -64.82 47.09 95.48
N LEU A 672 -65.50 45.96 95.29
CA LEU A 672 -66.11 45.47 94.05
C LEU A 672 -67.05 46.50 93.39
N ALA A 673 -67.54 47.50 94.15
CA ALA A 673 -68.33 48.62 93.63
C ALA A 673 -67.50 49.61 92.77
N GLU A 674 -66.18 49.71 92.94
CA GLU A 674 -65.37 50.72 92.23
C GLU A 674 -65.03 50.32 90.78
N MET A 675 -65.11 49.03 90.43
CA MET A 675 -65.12 48.55 89.03
C MET A 675 -66.20 49.21 88.18
N ARG A 676 -67.26 49.77 88.80
CA ARG A 676 -68.35 50.45 88.08
C ARG A 676 -68.02 51.88 87.65
N ARG A 677 -67.00 52.54 88.23
CA ARG A 677 -66.94 54.01 88.23
C ARG A 677 -66.58 54.65 86.89
N THR A 678 -65.73 54.02 86.07
CA THR A 678 -65.22 54.62 84.82
C THR A 678 -65.19 53.65 83.63
N LEU A 679 -66.09 52.66 83.62
CA LEU A 679 -66.35 51.75 82.50
C LEU A 679 -67.18 52.41 81.37
N GLN A 680 -67.07 53.74 81.19
CA GLN A 680 -68.10 54.54 80.48
C GLN A 680 -67.56 55.79 79.75
N LYS A 681 -66.27 55.81 79.43
CA LYS A 681 -65.59 56.75 78.51
C LYS A 681 -64.45 55.98 77.79
N GLU A 682 -64.72 55.03 76.89
CA GLU A 682 -65.58 55.14 75.69
C GLU A 682 -65.20 56.39 74.87
N LEU A 683 -64.69 56.30 73.62
CA LEU A 683 -65.03 55.36 72.53
C LEU A 683 -63.85 55.04 71.57
N LYS A 684 -63.76 53.76 71.14
CA LYS A 684 -63.42 53.27 69.77
C LYS A 684 -62.00 53.59 69.19
N LEU A 685 -61.28 52.66 68.53
CA LEU A 685 -61.62 51.32 68.00
C LEU A 685 -60.42 50.33 68.07
N LYS A 686 -60.66 49.08 67.65
CA LYS A 686 -59.91 47.80 67.83
C LYS A 686 -59.67 47.16 66.41
N PRO A 687 -59.14 45.91 66.19
CA PRO A 687 -57.96 45.20 66.75
C PRO A 687 -57.28 44.09 65.83
N GLU A 688 -56.33 43.30 66.40
CA GLU A 688 -56.10 41.81 66.29
C GLU A 688 -55.80 41.07 64.93
N VAL A 689 -55.28 39.80 64.85
CA VAL A 689 -54.19 39.00 65.54
C VAL A 689 -54.17 37.49 65.08
N GLU A 690 -53.13 36.70 65.44
CA GLU A 690 -52.97 35.19 65.40
C GLU A 690 -52.82 34.48 64.02
N VAL A 691 -52.40 33.20 63.85
CA VAL A 691 -52.18 32.00 64.73
C VAL A 691 -50.96 31.13 64.29
N GLU A 692 -50.60 30.04 65.01
CA GLU A 692 -49.61 28.98 64.64
C GLU A 692 -50.24 27.61 64.22
N GLY A 693 -49.46 26.70 63.60
CA GLY A 693 -49.44 25.26 64.00
C GLY A 693 -49.52 24.10 62.96
N LYS A 694 -48.59 23.12 63.09
CA LYS A 694 -48.67 21.65 62.75
C LYS A 694 -48.86 21.20 61.26
N GLU A 695 -48.65 19.93 60.84
CA GLU A 695 -47.72 18.80 61.18
C GLU A 695 -47.92 17.62 60.15
N LYS A 696 -46.90 16.77 59.91
CA LYS A 696 -46.89 15.35 59.40
C LYS A 696 -46.65 14.97 57.90
N SER A 697 -45.75 13.97 57.77
CA SER A 697 -45.78 12.71 56.96
C SER A 697 -45.46 12.61 55.45
N ALA A 698 -44.54 11.66 55.17
CA ALA A 698 -44.53 10.65 54.07
C ALA A 698 -43.85 10.90 52.69
N ASP A 699 -42.57 10.49 52.62
CA ASP A 699 -42.02 9.45 51.71
C ASP A 699 -41.64 9.70 50.21
N SER A 700 -40.64 8.92 49.77
CA SER A 700 -40.29 8.48 48.40
C SER A 700 -39.68 9.43 47.33
N ARG A 701 -38.35 9.25 47.15
CA ARG A 701 -37.69 8.67 45.93
C ARG A 701 -37.19 9.56 44.74
N ALA A 702 -35.92 9.27 44.37
CA ALA A 702 -35.27 9.33 43.03
C ALA A 702 -34.68 10.65 42.43
N GLU A 703 -33.34 10.65 42.25
CA GLU A 703 -32.57 10.62 40.97
C GLU A 703 -32.76 11.74 39.88
N PRO A 704 -31.79 11.96 38.95
CA PRO A 704 -31.33 13.31 38.62
C PRO A 704 -31.25 13.64 37.09
N VAL A 705 -30.34 14.56 36.71
CA VAL A 705 -29.83 14.89 35.35
C VAL A 705 -30.54 16.01 34.56
N CYS A 706 -29.73 16.83 33.85
CA CYS A 706 -30.14 17.85 32.87
C CYS A 706 -29.67 17.46 31.45
N PRO A 707 -30.35 17.88 30.35
CA PRO A 707 -29.67 18.77 29.37
C PRO A 707 -30.57 19.67 28.44
N GLU A 708 -30.03 20.81 27.96
CA GLU A 708 -30.20 21.48 26.62
C GLU A 708 -31.62 21.79 26.01
N PRO A 709 -31.78 22.39 24.78
CA PRO A 709 -30.98 23.42 24.08
C PRO A 709 -31.72 24.79 23.70
N PRO A 710 -32.12 25.16 22.45
CA PRO A 710 -31.69 26.42 21.76
C PRO A 710 -32.83 27.34 21.21
N PRO A 711 -32.54 28.43 20.43
CA PRO A 711 -32.72 28.38 18.95
C PRO A 711 -31.83 29.35 18.08
N ALA A 712 -32.08 29.40 16.76
CA ALA A 712 -31.40 30.22 15.69
C ALA A 712 -32.45 31.14 14.95
N PRO A 713 -32.35 31.66 13.67
CA PRO A 713 -31.29 31.64 12.61
C PRO A 713 -31.11 32.89 11.65
N ALA A 714 -29.98 32.94 10.89
CA ALA A 714 -29.75 33.49 9.49
C ALA A 714 -30.11 34.98 9.10
N PRO A 715 -29.78 35.54 7.89
CA PRO A 715 -28.91 35.13 6.75
C PRO A 715 -27.80 36.18 6.34
N SER A 716 -27.28 36.18 5.09
CA SER A 716 -26.10 36.94 4.54
C SER A 716 -26.37 37.65 3.17
N PRO A 717 -25.43 38.33 2.43
CA PRO A 717 -24.05 38.81 2.69
C PRO A 717 -23.92 40.38 2.70
N PRO A 718 -23.45 41.25 1.73
CA PRO A 718 -22.68 41.16 0.45
C PRO A 718 -21.50 42.21 0.19
N THR A 719 -20.72 41.98 -0.89
CA THR A 719 -19.96 42.92 -1.81
C THR A 719 -18.78 43.86 -1.40
N SER A 720 -17.77 43.86 -2.28
CA SER A 720 -16.46 44.56 -2.40
C SER A 720 -16.37 46.11 -2.34
N ARG A 721 -15.14 46.65 -2.16
CA ARG A 721 -14.70 47.94 -2.77
C ARG A 721 -13.18 48.08 -3.01
N THR A 722 -12.84 48.98 -3.94
CA THR A 722 -11.53 49.13 -4.63
C THR A 722 -10.65 50.28 -4.10
N THR A 723 -9.33 50.18 -4.29
CA THR A 723 -8.41 51.33 -4.46
C THR A 723 -7.40 51.07 -5.59
N VAL A 724 -6.84 52.14 -6.17
CA VAL A 724 -6.00 52.13 -7.39
C VAL A 724 -4.74 52.99 -7.16
N THR A 725 -3.60 52.57 -7.70
CA THR A 725 -2.47 53.45 -8.08
C THR A 725 -1.89 52.98 -9.42
N ASN A 726 -1.33 53.92 -10.19
CA ASN A 726 -1.03 53.77 -11.63
C ASN A 726 0.49 53.76 -11.94
N THR A 727 0.79 53.54 -13.23
CA THR A 727 2.01 53.89 -14.00
C THR A 727 3.16 52.87 -14.10
N SER A 728 3.23 52.18 -15.24
CA SER A 728 4.47 52.01 -16.05
C SER A 728 4.20 51.31 -17.39
N ASP A 729 3.92 52.07 -18.45
CA ASP A 729 3.63 51.56 -19.81
C ASP A 729 4.86 51.02 -20.55
N LEU A 730 5.46 49.94 -20.04
CA LEU A 730 6.51 49.14 -20.69
C LEU A 730 6.31 47.62 -20.51
N ASN A 731 5.10 47.21 -20.10
CA ASN A 731 4.78 45.82 -19.75
C ASN A 731 3.68 45.17 -20.62
N ASP A 732 2.81 45.95 -21.26
CA ASP A 732 1.68 45.45 -22.05
C ASP A 732 2.13 44.51 -23.20
N SER A 733 3.25 44.85 -23.85
CA SER A 733 3.90 44.01 -24.86
C SER A 733 4.58 42.75 -24.30
N ARG A 734 4.75 42.62 -22.97
CA ARG A 734 5.10 41.37 -22.29
C ARG A 734 3.86 40.60 -21.84
N GLU A 735 2.81 41.29 -21.42
CA GLU A 735 1.57 40.68 -20.91
C GLU A 735 0.76 40.02 -22.03
N ILE A 736 0.60 40.70 -23.19
CA ILE A 736 0.10 40.11 -24.45
C ILE A 736 0.95 38.89 -24.85
N ASN A 737 2.28 38.99 -24.69
CA ASN A 737 3.17 37.87 -24.97
C ASN A 737 2.98 36.71 -23.98
N PHE A 738 2.64 36.93 -22.71
CA PHE A 738 2.38 35.84 -21.75
C PHE A 738 1.09 35.08 -22.07
N GLU A 739 0.02 35.76 -22.47
CA GLU A 739 -1.23 35.07 -22.85
C GLU A 739 -1.08 34.31 -24.19
N TYR A 740 -0.39 34.90 -25.16
CA TYR A 740 -0.05 34.23 -26.42
C TYR A 740 0.94 33.06 -26.21
N LEU A 741 1.97 33.24 -25.39
CA LEU A 741 2.93 32.20 -24.99
C LEU A 741 2.22 31.03 -24.29
N LYS A 742 1.28 31.31 -23.38
CA LYS A 742 0.47 30.28 -22.73
C LYS A 742 -0.29 29.46 -23.77
N HIS A 743 -0.89 30.09 -24.77
CA HIS A 743 -1.53 29.38 -25.89
C HIS A 743 -0.53 28.58 -26.74
N VAL A 744 0.60 29.17 -27.12
CA VAL A 744 1.61 28.53 -27.99
C VAL A 744 2.31 27.35 -27.30
N VAL A 745 2.64 27.46 -26.01
CA VAL A 745 3.22 26.37 -25.20
C VAL A 745 2.19 25.27 -24.98
N LEU A 746 0.95 25.60 -24.61
CA LEU A 746 -0.12 24.61 -24.47
C LEU A 746 -0.37 23.87 -25.80
N LYS A 747 -0.37 24.59 -26.92
CA LYS A 747 -0.50 24.02 -28.26
C LYS A 747 0.68 23.13 -28.61
N PHE A 748 1.92 23.55 -28.37
CA PHE A 748 3.12 22.73 -28.59
C PHE A 748 3.13 21.45 -27.75
N MET A 749 2.67 21.50 -26.50
CA MET A 749 2.53 20.31 -25.64
C MET A 749 1.36 19.39 -26.04
N SER A 750 0.40 19.87 -26.85
CA SER A 750 -0.82 19.14 -27.24
C SER A 750 -0.87 18.75 -28.72
N SER A 751 -0.01 19.33 -29.56
CA SER A 751 0.12 19.04 -30.99
C SER A 751 0.89 17.74 -31.23
N ARG A 752 0.73 17.16 -32.42
CA ARG A 752 1.57 16.04 -32.89
C ARG A 752 3.00 16.51 -33.11
N ASP A 753 4.01 15.64 -32.93
CA ASP A 753 5.42 16.05 -32.94
C ASP A 753 5.81 16.84 -34.22
N ALA A 754 5.26 16.49 -35.39
CA ALA A 754 5.52 17.19 -36.66
C ALA A 754 4.96 18.64 -36.70
N GLU A 755 3.86 18.92 -36.01
CA GLU A 755 3.30 20.26 -35.84
C GLU A 755 4.08 21.03 -34.75
N ALA A 756 4.39 20.34 -33.65
CA ALA A 756 5.19 20.89 -32.55
C ALA A 756 6.57 21.36 -33.04
N TYR A 757 7.20 20.65 -33.98
CA TYR A 757 8.48 21.04 -34.58
C TYR A 757 8.42 22.42 -35.26
N GLN A 758 7.30 22.76 -35.90
CA GLN A 758 7.09 24.07 -36.52
C GLN A 758 6.91 25.18 -35.46
N LEU A 759 6.32 24.84 -34.30
CA LEU A 759 6.10 25.77 -33.19
C LEU A 759 7.37 26.06 -32.37
N ILE A 760 8.43 25.23 -32.45
CA ILE A 760 9.70 25.45 -31.73
C ILE A 760 10.24 26.88 -31.96
N ARG A 761 10.22 27.36 -33.20
CA ARG A 761 10.74 28.69 -33.57
C ARG A 761 9.87 29.83 -33.03
N ALA A 762 8.56 29.63 -32.87
CA ALA A 762 7.70 30.60 -32.20
C ALA A 762 7.99 30.65 -30.69
N ILE A 763 8.11 29.49 -30.05
CA ILE A 763 8.46 29.38 -28.62
C ILE A 763 9.82 30.00 -28.34
N SER A 764 10.82 29.74 -29.19
CA SER A 764 12.18 30.24 -29.00
C SER A 764 12.25 31.76 -29.04
N VAL A 765 11.42 32.42 -29.87
CA VAL A 765 11.27 33.89 -29.86
C VAL A 765 10.52 34.37 -28.62
N LEU A 766 9.40 33.73 -28.25
CA LEU A 766 8.55 34.15 -27.13
C LEU A 766 9.21 33.96 -25.75
N LEU A 767 10.04 32.91 -25.59
CA LEU A 767 10.81 32.64 -24.38
C LEU A 767 12.25 33.19 -24.43
N SER A 768 12.65 33.81 -25.54
CA SER A 768 14.03 34.30 -25.76
C SER A 768 15.10 33.22 -25.54
N PHE A 769 14.86 32.01 -26.06
CA PHE A 769 15.82 30.93 -26.02
C PHE A 769 17.09 31.25 -26.80
N THR A 770 18.23 30.78 -26.28
CA THR A 770 19.48 30.71 -27.02
C THR A 770 19.37 29.74 -28.20
N ARG A 771 20.28 29.85 -29.17
CA ARG A 771 20.29 28.98 -30.35
C ARG A 771 20.51 27.52 -29.95
N GLU A 772 21.29 27.31 -28.91
CA GLU A 772 21.63 26.04 -28.28
C GLU A 772 20.41 25.40 -27.60
N GLU A 773 19.52 26.19 -26.99
CA GLU A 773 18.25 25.73 -26.40
C GLU A 773 17.21 25.41 -27.49
N GLU A 774 17.09 26.24 -28.55
CA GLU A 774 16.25 25.95 -29.72
C GLU A 774 16.69 24.63 -30.40
N GLU A 775 18.00 24.43 -30.56
CA GLU A 775 18.57 23.23 -31.17
C GLU A 775 18.41 21.97 -30.29
N MET A 776 18.52 22.10 -28.97
CA MET A 776 18.23 21.01 -28.02
C MET A 776 16.78 20.52 -28.13
N LEU A 777 15.81 21.43 -28.30
CA LEU A 777 14.41 21.08 -28.49
C LEU A 777 14.17 20.38 -29.84
N LYS A 778 14.82 20.83 -30.92
CA LYS A 778 14.75 20.15 -32.23
C LYS A 778 15.30 18.73 -32.16
N GLN A 779 16.51 18.56 -31.62
CA GLN A 779 17.13 17.24 -31.47
C GLN A 779 16.29 16.31 -30.57
N THR A 780 15.65 16.84 -29.53
CA THR A 780 14.76 16.05 -28.64
C THR A 780 13.49 15.59 -29.35
N LEU A 781 12.95 16.40 -30.26
CA LEU A 781 11.73 16.10 -31.01
C LEU A 781 12.01 15.23 -32.25
N GLU A 782 13.11 15.46 -32.94
CA GLU A 782 13.64 14.56 -34.00
C GLU A 782 13.95 13.16 -33.44
N TYR A 783 14.52 13.07 -32.24
CA TYR A 783 14.70 11.80 -31.53
C TYR A 783 13.35 11.08 -31.29
N LYS A 784 12.29 11.80 -30.89
CA LYS A 784 10.95 11.21 -30.74
C LYS A 784 10.34 10.71 -32.06
N MET A 785 10.63 11.39 -33.18
CA MET A 785 10.19 10.95 -34.51
C MET A 785 11.01 9.77 -35.06
N SER A 786 12.26 9.62 -34.61
CA SER A 786 13.22 8.67 -35.19
C SER A 786 13.29 7.36 -34.41
N TRP A 787 12.81 6.28 -35.03
CA TRP A 787 12.86 4.92 -34.48
C TRP A 787 14.28 4.44 -34.10
N PHE A 788 15.31 5.02 -34.71
CA PHE A 788 16.72 4.65 -34.53
C PHE A 788 17.59 5.76 -33.92
N GLY A 789 16.99 6.87 -33.48
CA GLY A 789 17.73 7.94 -32.82
C GLY A 789 18.25 7.51 -31.44
N SER A 790 19.38 8.08 -31.00
CA SER A 790 19.81 8.05 -29.61
C SER A 790 19.30 9.31 -28.88
N LYS A 791 18.88 9.17 -27.63
CA LYS A 791 18.34 10.29 -26.84
C LYS A 791 19.42 11.37 -26.67
N PRO A 792 19.18 12.63 -27.05
CA PRO A 792 20.18 13.69 -26.94
C PRO A 792 20.57 13.90 -25.47
N SER A 793 21.87 14.08 -25.24
CA SER A 793 22.42 14.32 -23.90
C SER A 793 22.24 15.79 -23.50
N PRO A 794 21.72 16.09 -22.29
CA PRO A 794 21.64 17.46 -21.81
C PRO A 794 23.04 18.00 -21.57
N LYS A 795 23.46 18.99 -22.36
CA LYS A 795 24.78 19.63 -22.28
C LYS A 795 24.89 20.57 -21.07
N GLY A 796 24.94 19.99 -19.89
CA GLY A 796 25.12 20.71 -18.63
C GLY A 796 23.84 21.33 -18.07
N ILE A 797 23.98 22.02 -16.94
CA ILE A 797 22.89 22.65 -16.20
C ILE A 797 22.53 23.97 -16.88
N ILE A 798 21.31 24.08 -17.41
CA ILE A 798 20.74 25.37 -17.82
C ILE A 798 20.54 26.20 -16.54
N ARG A 799 21.44 27.15 -16.31
CA ARG A 799 21.31 28.15 -15.24
C ARG A 799 20.29 29.18 -15.72
N PRO A 800 19.21 29.49 -14.96
CA PRO A 800 18.19 30.44 -15.43
C PRO A 800 18.80 31.80 -15.80
N SER A 801 18.44 32.32 -16.97
CA SER A 801 18.98 33.55 -17.57
C SER A 801 18.50 34.83 -16.89
N ILE A 802 18.82 34.99 -15.61
CA ILE A 802 18.54 36.20 -14.83
C ILE A 802 19.68 37.20 -15.09
N SER A 803 19.45 38.15 -16.00
CA SER A 803 20.41 39.21 -16.31
C SER A 803 20.49 40.24 -15.19
N GLY A 804 21.58 40.23 -14.42
CA GLY A 804 21.87 41.18 -13.33
C GLY A 804 23.38 41.27 -13.06
N ALA A 805 23.88 42.47 -12.75
CA ALA A 805 25.32 42.77 -12.76
C ALA A 805 26.06 42.39 -11.46
N SER A 806 27.40 42.36 -11.55
CA SER A 806 28.32 42.01 -10.46
C SER A 806 28.46 43.10 -9.39
N THR A 807 28.41 42.69 -8.11
CA THR A 807 29.14 43.33 -7.00
C THR A 807 29.55 42.33 -5.91
N HIS A 808 30.73 41.72 -6.07
CA HIS A 808 31.91 41.88 -5.20
C HIS A 808 31.84 41.64 -3.66
N TRP A 809 32.88 40.94 -3.16
CA TRP A 809 33.43 40.83 -1.78
C TRP A 809 33.15 39.56 -0.94
N SER A 810 34.26 39.07 -0.37
CA SER A 810 34.44 38.02 0.66
C SER A 810 33.96 36.60 0.33
#